data_AF-A0A2J6I6A3-F1
#
_entry.id   AF-A0A2J6I6A3-F1
#
_cell.length_a   1.000
_cell.length_b   1.000
_cell.length_c   1.000
_cell.angle_alpha   90.00
_cell.angle_beta   90.00
_cell.angle_gamma   90.00
#
_symmetry.space_group_name_H-M   'P 1'
#
loop_
_entity.id
_entity.type
_entity.pdbx_description
1 polymer ?
#
loop_
_entity_poly.entity_id
_entity_poly.type
_entity_poly.pdbx_seq_one_letter_code
_entity_poly.pdbx_strand_id
1 'polypeptide(L)'
;MIKKSNMKKLFLLSILSSLSLLIYSQAYWEEIQNTGAYGYLNKCAFTDSLTGWVVGQHGIIEHTTDGGQNWELQYYDDDKMFNSVNFINDNEGWVVGWSNIMHTTDGGQNWEFQTDPPTMGDYLDVFFLDENHGWVVGYYRIILRTTDGGQTWQKISNQIAYETNYTAIKFFDANNGVLCGYQRDVGGVIMITNDGGLSWTDSSPEQKSNVVSRFNSLDINDAGEVFVCGTLGSIYKSTDMGNTWADLSTDYTNYFAIEFEENQTGFLLSNSQVLKTTDNGESWEFYAYNPSFAPLNDMTISENHMYTCGYYTEVYKYDNENNNWEELLYNNPSKFQQLEFTSETEGFAIMGNSFLGSPMKTVDGGYSWINDTLVPEQSVYQLQQSGQTLYYLSSYRHLLKSTDAGQNWETFDLPEYSSFFNDLSVPDENTLYLCDDSSTLFKSIDGGITWNQLTFTEYHNFTASYFYDNEFGWLIDAASAKLYRTTDGGISWKRKIVDQNNTYMPTQLYFINQDTGFVFNENGWVYRTTDGGDFWTKVFDANYSFKPNFHFINENTGYLFVNYKIFITEDGGITWSDYQTLTQNITCAAFYNNFSYLGGFAELCAVNSDILSIDDLKTNSVTVYPNPTSGKVVVNDNNVQELVVFNSSGKRVLIFKNKSNIDLSNLPKGIYFIKIVSKTTTKIEKVILQ
;
A
#
# COMPACT_ATOMS: atom_id res chain seq x y z
N MET A 1 6.72 48.47 -63.28
CA MET A 1 7.68 47.61 -62.57
C MET A 1 6.90 46.60 -61.75
N ILE A 2 6.76 45.40 -62.30
CA ILE A 2 6.02 44.26 -61.72
C ILE A 2 7.08 43.24 -61.28
N LYS A 3 6.81 42.50 -60.20
CA LYS A 3 7.53 41.33 -59.63
C LYS A 3 8.49 41.63 -58.46
N LYS A 4 7.98 41.40 -57.24
CA LYS A 4 8.61 40.64 -56.13
C LYS A 4 7.70 40.72 -54.90
N SER A 5 6.72 39.82 -54.78
CA SER A 5 5.97 39.65 -53.51
C SER A 5 5.35 38.24 -53.37
N ASN A 6 5.01 37.57 -54.47
CA ASN A 6 4.27 36.29 -54.41
C ASN A 6 5.12 35.00 -54.34
N MET A 7 6.44 35.05 -54.09
CA MET A 7 7.27 33.83 -53.98
C MET A 7 7.66 33.44 -52.54
N LYS A 8 7.41 34.26 -51.51
CA LYS A 8 7.66 33.88 -50.11
C LYS A 8 6.44 33.27 -49.40
N LYS A 9 5.21 33.47 -49.90
CA LYS A 9 3.99 32.86 -49.32
C LYS A 9 3.72 31.43 -49.81
N LEU A 10 4.23 31.03 -50.98
CA LEU A 10 4.05 29.66 -51.48
C LEU A 10 5.05 28.63 -50.93
N PHE A 11 6.18 29.06 -50.36
CA PHE A 11 7.16 28.15 -49.74
C PHE A 11 6.87 27.87 -48.25
N LEU A 12 6.02 28.69 -47.61
CA LEU A 12 5.58 28.45 -46.23
C LEU A 12 4.38 27.47 -46.15
N LEU A 13 3.55 27.38 -47.18
CA LEU A 13 2.41 26.45 -47.21
C LEU A 13 2.80 25.00 -47.55
N SER A 14 3.96 24.75 -48.16
CA SER A 14 4.42 23.39 -48.48
C SER A 14 5.26 22.73 -47.36
N ILE A 15 5.63 23.50 -46.32
CA ILE A 15 6.36 22.99 -45.14
C ILE A 15 5.40 22.73 -43.96
N LEU A 16 4.19 23.31 -44.00
CA LEU A 16 3.12 23.07 -43.02
C LEU A 16 2.21 21.88 -43.38
N SER A 17 2.41 21.20 -44.52
CA SER A 17 1.67 19.99 -44.91
C SER A 17 2.46 18.69 -44.76
N SER A 18 3.66 18.73 -44.17
CA SER A 18 4.49 17.52 -43.92
C SER A 18 4.97 17.39 -42.46
N LEU A 19 4.38 18.14 -41.54
CA LEU A 19 4.54 17.96 -40.10
C LEU A 19 3.19 18.13 -39.40
N SER A 20 2.16 17.41 -39.86
CA SER A 20 1.16 16.92 -38.93
C SER A 20 1.78 15.71 -38.26
N LEU A 21 2.53 15.92 -37.17
CA LEU A 21 2.56 14.91 -36.13
C LEU A 21 1.10 14.77 -35.72
N LEU A 22 0.46 13.71 -36.23
CA LEU A 22 -0.71 13.15 -35.58
C LEU A 22 -0.19 12.73 -34.19
N ILE A 23 -0.24 13.67 -33.25
CA ILE A 23 -0.27 13.30 -31.84
C ILE A 23 -1.66 12.67 -31.71
N TYR A 24 -1.74 11.37 -31.92
CA TYR A 24 -2.81 10.62 -31.31
C TYR A 24 -2.61 10.85 -29.81
N SER A 25 -3.53 11.55 -29.15
CA SER A 25 -3.59 11.47 -27.68
C SER A 25 -4.05 10.06 -27.35
N GLN A 26 -3.12 9.11 -27.35
CA GLN A 26 -3.37 7.79 -26.82
C GLN A 26 -3.57 7.94 -25.31
N ALA A 27 -4.56 7.25 -24.77
CA ALA A 27 -4.92 7.36 -23.36
C ALA A 27 -3.82 6.72 -22.50
N TYR A 28 -3.22 7.48 -21.59
CA TYR A 28 -2.17 7.00 -20.69
C TYR A 28 -2.77 6.62 -19.35
N TRP A 29 -2.21 5.59 -18.72
CA TRP A 29 -2.56 5.23 -17.35
C TRP A 29 -2.00 6.30 -16.41
N GLU A 30 -2.88 6.96 -15.68
CA GLU A 30 -2.51 7.96 -14.68
C GLU A 30 -2.86 7.47 -13.28
N GLU A 31 -2.03 7.83 -12.32
CA GLU A 31 -2.26 7.57 -10.92
C GLU A 31 -3.48 8.37 -10.46
N ILE A 32 -4.49 7.67 -9.94
CA ILE A 32 -5.70 8.28 -9.38
C ILE A 32 -5.77 8.16 -7.85
N GLN A 33 -4.96 7.26 -7.28
CA GLN A 33 -4.78 7.13 -5.84
C GLN A 33 -3.36 6.65 -5.51
N ASN A 34 -2.76 7.31 -4.52
CA ASN A 34 -1.61 6.85 -3.75
C ASN A 34 -2.04 6.73 -2.29
N THR A 35 -1.98 5.56 -1.69
CA THR A 35 -2.22 5.43 -0.24
C THR A 35 -0.96 5.70 0.59
N GLY A 36 0.19 5.98 -0.04
CA GLY A 36 1.43 6.28 0.68
C GLY A 36 1.96 5.11 1.54
N ALA A 37 1.35 3.93 1.48
CA ALA A 37 1.69 2.77 2.30
C ALA A 37 2.94 2.06 1.77
N TYR A 38 4.08 2.74 1.84
CA TYR A 38 5.38 2.19 1.52
C TYR A 38 6.14 1.94 2.82
N GLY A 39 6.13 0.69 3.29
CA GLY A 39 7.12 0.19 4.24
C GLY A 39 6.76 0.24 5.73
N TYR A 40 7.77 -0.02 6.56
CA TYR A 40 7.63 -0.14 8.02
C TYR A 40 7.82 1.21 8.71
N LEU A 41 7.03 1.48 9.75
CA LEU A 41 7.32 2.56 10.71
C LEU A 41 8.30 2.04 11.75
N ASN A 42 9.37 2.79 11.95
CA ASN A 42 10.49 2.41 12.81
C ASN A 42 10.41 3.04 14.21
N LYS A 43 9.85 4.25 14.33
CA LYS A 43 9.79 4.99 15.59
C LYS A 43 8.53 5.87 15.65
N CYS A 44 7.96 6.00 16.85
CA CYS A 44 6.91 6.98 17.13
C CYS A 44 7.31 7.88 18.30
N ALA A 45 6.96 9.16 18.23
CA ALA A 45 7.22 10.13 19.28
C ALA A 45 5.98 10.99 19.52
N PHE A 46 5.59 11.19 20.77
CA PHE A 46 4.44 12.02 21.14
C PHE A 46 4.87 13.01 22.23
N THR A 47 4.62 14.30 22.01
CA THR A 47 4.92 15.36 23.00
C THR A 47 3.81 15.52 24.02
N ASP A 48 2.57 15.18 23.64
CA ASP A 48 1.40 15.10 24.51
C ASP A 48 0.41 14.02 23.99
N SER A 49 -0.78 13.93 24.57
CA SER A 49 -1.80 12.96 24.14
C SER A 49 -2.44 13.23 22.77
N LEU A 50 -2.15 14.36 22.14
CA LEU A 50 -2.72 14.81 20.87
C LEU A 50 -1.68 14.92 19.75
N THR A 51 -0.46 15.32 20.07
CA THR A 51 0.57 15.72 19.12
C THR A 51 1.65 14.65 19.04
N GLY A 52 1.89 14.12 17.83
CA GLY A 52 2.88 13.08 17.64
C GLY A 52 3.35 12.90 16.20
N TRP A 53 4.46 12.20 16.04
CA TRP A 53 5.14 11.92 14.78
C TRP A 53 5.46 10.44 14.66
N VAL A 54 5.41 9.94 13.43
CA VAL A 54 5.92 8.61 13.07
C VAL A 54 6.86 8.70 11.89
N VAL A 55 7.90 7.87 11.91
CA VAL A 55 8.91 7.83 10.85
C VAL A 55 9.25 6.40 10.44
N GLY A 56 9.72 6.22 9.21
CA GLY A 56 10.00 4.87 8.72
C GLY A 56 10.76 4.77 7.40
N GLN A 57 10.50 3.67 6.70
CA GLN A 57 11.02 3.43 5.35
C GLN A 57 10.51 4.47 4.35
N HIS A 58 11.17 4.58 3.20
CA HIS A 58 10.84 5.55 2.14
C HIS A 58 10.83 7.01 2.64
N GLY A 59 11.66 7.26 3.66
CA GLY A 59 11.80 8.55 4.32
C GLY A 59 10.49 9.08 4.89
N ILE A 60 9.48 8.24 5.16
CA ILE A 60 8.18 8.76 5.58
C ILE A 60 8.30 9.50 6.92
N ILE A 61 7.67 10.67 7.01
CA ILE A 61 7.42 11.42 8.24
C ILE A 61 5.95 11.84 8.22
N GLU A 62 5.16 11.34 9.17
CA GLU A 62 3.77 11.76 9.36
C GLU A 62 3.58 12.38 10.74
N HIS A 63 2.63 13.30 10.85
CA HIS A 63 2.34 14.07 12.05
C HIS A 63 0.85 14.09 12.35
N THR A 64 0.50 14.02 13.62
CA THR A 64 -0.88 14.14 14.11
C THR A 64 -0.97 15.23 15.16
N THR A 65 -2.13 15.89 15.24
CA THR A 65 -2.48 16.86 16.29
C THR A 65 -3.80 16.53 17.00
N ASP A 66 -4.32 15.32 16.77
CA ASP A 66 -5.60 14.86 17.32
C ASP A 66 -5.52 13.46 17.94
N GLY A 67 -4.31 13.07 18.38
CA GLY A 67 -4.05 11.83 19.08
C GLY A 67 -3.99 10.62 18.15
N GLY A 68 -3.64 10.86 16.88
CA GLY A 68 -3.49 9.87 15.83
C GLY A 68 -4.78 9.56 15.07
N GLN A 69 -5.88 10.29 15.29
CA GLN A 69 -7.12 10.08 14.54
C GLN A 69 -6.97 10.50 13.07
N ASN A 70 -6.13 11.49 12.81
CA ASN A 70 -5.69 11.89 11.48
C ASN A 70 -4.17 12.10 11.47
N TRP A 71 -3.55 11.72 10.35
CA TRP A 71 -2.12 11.88 10.11
C TRP A 71 -1.90 12.71 8.84
N GLU A 72 -0.99 13.67 8.94
CA GLU A 72 -0.55 14.55 7.86
C GLU A 72 0.86 14.12 7.43
N LEU A 73 1.02 13.78 6.15
CA LEU A 73 2.32 13.53 5.55
C LEU A 73 3.14 14.83 5.48
N GLN A 74 4.24 14.89 6.21
CA GLN A 74 5.15 16.04 6.24
C GLN A 74 6.35 15.87 5.30
N TYR A 75 6.84 14.64 5.12
CA TYR A 75 7.96 14.36 4.24
C TYR A 75 7.90 12.93 3.69
N TYR A 76 8.34 12.76 2.44
CA TYR A 76 8.46 11.48 1.75
C TYR A 76 9.59 11.53 0.72
N ASP A 77 10.44 10.51 0.71
CA ASP A 77 11.50 10.35 -0.30
C ASP A 77 11.91 8.87 -0.38
N ASP A 78 11.60 8.24 -1.53
CA ASP A 78 11.75 6.80 -1.77
C ASP A 78 13.21 6.30 -1.60
N ASP A 79 14.19 7.20 -1.78
CA ASP A 79 15.61 6.89 -1.63
C ASP A 79 16.10 7.00 -0.18
N LYS A 80 15.21 7.31 0.78
CA LYS A 80 15.53 7.58 2.19
C LYS A 80 14.89 6.56 3.12
N MET A 81 15.41 6.53 4.35
CA MET A 81 14.87 5.73 5.44
C MET A 81 15.23 6.43 6.75
N PHE A 82 14.25 6.58 7.62
CA PHE A 82 14.40 7.11 8.98
C PHE A 82 14.17 6.01 10.01
N ASN A 83 15.05 5.93 10.99
CA ASN A 83 15.03 4.91 12.05
C ASN A 83 14.58 5.47 13.40
N SER A 84 14.81 6.77 13.65
CA SER A 84 14.42 7.39 14.92
C SER A 84 14.03 8.85 14.70
N VAL A 85 13.15 9.31 15.59
CA VAL A 85 12.61 10.66 15.67
C VAL A 85 12.61 11.09 17.13
N ASN A 86 13.01 12.33 17.40
CA ASN A 86 12.98 12.91 18.74
C ASN A 86 12.49 14.35 18.66
N PHE A 87 11.44 14.68 19.41
CA PHE A 87 10.94 16.03 19.62
C PHE A 87 11.13 16.41 21.09
N ILE A 88 11.66 17.60 21.34
CA ILE A 88 11.82 18.15 22.70
C ILE A 88 10.65 19.06 23.11
N ASN A 89 9.84 19.46 22.12
CA ASN A 89 8.57 20.17 22.24
C ASN A 89 7.83 20.12 20.89
N ASP A 90 6.66 20.72 20.79
CA ASP A 90 5.82 20.65 19.58
C ASP A 90 6.42 21.26 18.30
N ASN A 91 7.51 22.03 18.41
CA ASN A 91 8.13 22.73 17.28
C ASN A 91 9.51 22.18 16.91
N GLU A 92 10.32 21.82 17.92
CA GLU A 92 11.72 21.44 17.76
C GLU A 92 11.89 19.91 17.75
N GLY A 93 12.34 19.37 16.61
CA GLY A 93 12.52 17.92 16.45
C GLY A 93 13.55 17.51 15.40
N TRP A 94 14.10 16.30 15.57
CA TRP A 94 15.12 15.72 14.72
C TRP A 94 14.73 14.32 14.27
N VAL A 95 15.03 13.99 13.01
CA VAL A 95 14.91 12.63 12.48
C VAL A 95 16.26 12.16 11.96
N VAL A 96 16.54 10.88 12.18
CA VAL A 96 17.79 10.26 11.72
C VAL A 96 17.52 8.93 11.03
N GLY A 97 18.41 8.59 10.10
CA GLY A 97 18.41 7.28 9.46
C GLY A 97 19.66 7.10 8.60
N TRP A 98 19.54 6.44 7.45
CA TRP A 98 20.70 6.10 6.62
C TRP A 98 21.47 7.35 6.15
N SER A 99 22.51 7.75 6.89
CA SER A 99 23.32 8.95 6.65
C SER A 99 22.52 10.25 6.50
N ASN A 100 21.30 10.30 7.05
CA ASN A 100 20.45 11.49 7.03
C ASN A 100 20.20 11.94 8.47
N ILE A 101 20.33 13.24 8.69
CA ILE A 101 19.88 13.94 9.88
C ILE A 101 19.08 15.14 9.38
N MET A 102 17.83 15.26 9.79
CA MET A 102 16.99 16.41 9.49
C MET A 102 16.47 17.02 10.78
N HIS A 103 16.24 18.33 10.75
CA HIS A 103 15.80 19.13 11.87
C HIS A 103 14.64 20.01 11.43
N THR A 104 13.69 20.21 12.34
CA THR A 104 12.58 21.15 12.20
C THR A 104 12.53 22.07 13.41
N THR A 105 12.13 23.32 13.18
CA THR A 105 11.82 24.31 14.21
C THR A 105 10.35 24.75 14.19
N ASP A 106 9.50 24.10 13.37
CA ASP A 106 8.09 24.45 13.18
C ASP A 106 7.14 23.23 13.20
N GLY A 107 7.52 22.18 13.95
CA GLY A 107 6.68 20.99 14.15
C GLY A 107 6.66 20.05 12.94
N GLY A 108 7.60 20.22 12.02
CA GLY A 108 7.77 19.40 10.82
C GLY A 108 7.02 19.95 9.61
N GLN A 109 6.53 21.19 9.66
CA GLN A 109 6.01 21.88 8.48
C GLN A 109 7.12 22.14 7.46
N ASN A 110 8.35 22.34 7.93
CA ASN A 110 9.56 22.35 7.12
C ASN A 110 10.66 21.53 7.80
N TRP A 111 11.21 20.57 7.06
CA TRP A 111 12.36 19.81 7.49
C TRP A 111 13.61 20.21 6.72
N GLU A 112 14.67 20.56 7.44
CA GLU A 112 15.97 20.94 6.87
C GLU A 112 17.00 19.83 7.07
N PHE A 113 17.71 19.47 5.99
CA PHE A 113 18.84 18.55 6.08
C PHE A 113 20.02 19.23 6.78
N GLN A 114 20.54 18.58 7.82
CA GLN A 114 21.79 18.99 8.43
C GLN A 114 22.95 18.48 7.57
N THR A 115 23.65 19.42 6.94
CA THR A 115 24.73 19.10 6.00
C THR A 115 25.99 18.65 6.74
N ASP A 116 26.66 17.63 6.18
CA ASP A 116 27.97 17.13 6.59
C ASP A 116 28.05 16.34 7.91
N PRO A 117 27.28 15.25 8.09
CA PRO A 117 27.61 14.32 9.15
C PRO A 117 29.04 13.77 8.95
N PRO A 118 29.85 13.68 10.01
CA PRO A 118 31.28 13.36 9.93
C PRO A 118 31.60 11.92 9.48
N THR A 119 30.58 11.08 9.29
CA THR A 119 30.70 9.71 8.81
C THR A 119 29.39 9.29 8.15
N MET A 120 29.47 8.48 7.10
CA MET A 120 28.30 7.80 6.56
C MET A 120 28.03 6.51 7.36
N GLY A 121 26.77 6.12 7.45
CA GLY A 121 26.32 4.87 8.04
C GLY A 121 24.84 4.89 8.41
N ASP A 122 24.43 3.89 9.17
CA ASP A 122 23.05 3.71 9.59
C ASP A 122 22.88 4.28 11.02
N TYR A 123 22.14 5.39 11.14
CA TYR A 123 21.82 6.02 12.42
C TYR A 123 20.55 5.40 12.96
N LEU A 124 20.63 4.79 14.14
CA LEU A 124 19.54 4.01 14.70
C LEU A 124 18.74 4.74 15.77
N ASP A 125 19.39 5.64 16.50
CA ASP A 125 18.71 6.43 17.51
C ASP A 125 19.26 7.85 17.62
N VAL A 126 18.39 8.78 17.99
CA VAL A 126 18.69 10.19 18.20
C VAL A 126 18.06 10.65 19.51
N PHE A 127 18.85 11.39 20.30
CA PHE A 127 18.39 11.97 21.55
C PHE A 127 18.87 13.41 21.64
N PHE A 128 17.95 14.35 21.85
CA PHE A 128 18.24 15.73 22.21
C PHE A 128 17.78 16.00 23.64
N LEU A 129 18.67 16.57 24.44
CA LEU A 129 18.37 17.03 25.80
C LEU A 129 17.68 18.40 25.78
N ASP A 130 18.12 19.25 24.85
CA ASP A 130 17.63 20.60 24.62
C ASP A 130 17.90 21.01 23.17
N GLU A 131 17.57 22.25 22.79
CA GLU A 131 17.74 22.78 21.42
C GLU A 131 19.19 22.77 20.91
N ASN A 132 20.19 22.62 21.79
CA ASN A 132 21.60 22.70 21.45
C ASN A 132 22.33 21.35 21.59
N HIS A 133 21.98 20.54 22.59
CA HIS A 133 22.71 19.33 22.96
C HIS A 133 22.00 18.08 22.47
N GLY A 134 22.64 17.39 21.52
CA GLY A 134 22.10 16.16 20.93
C GLY A 134 23.16 15.12 20.61
N TRP A 135 22.71 13.87 20.52
CA TRP A 135 23.53 12.70 20.22
C TRP A 135 22.83 11.76 19.26
N VAL A 136 23.62 11.10 18.41
CA VAL A 136 23.15 10.09 17.47
C VAL A 136 24.01 8.85 17.60
N VAL A 137 23.39 7.68 17.62
CA VAL A 137 24.10 6.39 17.65
C VAL A 137 23.68 5.49 16.51
N GLY A 138 24.51 4.51 16.16
CA GLY A 138 24.16 3.57 15.10
C GLY A 138 25.17 2.46 14.86
N TYR A 139 25.07 1.84 13.68
CA TYR A 139 25.96 0.76 13.29
C TYR A 139 27.39 1.21 13.06
N TYR A 140 28.34 0.27 13.16
CA TYR A 140 29.75 0.52 12.90
C TYR A 140 30.37 1.58 13.82
N ARG A 141 30.00 1.55 15.11
CA ARG A 141 30.58 2.39 16.18
C ARG A 141 30.25 3.88 16.01
N ILE A 142 29.11 4.17 15.38
CA ILE A 142 28.69 5.55 15.19
C ILE A 142 28.19 6.07 16.53
N ILE A 143 28.87 7.11 17.01
CA ILE A 143 28.43 8.01 18.07
C ILE A 143 28.75 9.42 17.57
N LEU A 144 27.71 10.21 17.37
CA LEU A 144 27.80 11.62 17.00
C LEU A 144 27.29 12.47 18.16
N ARG A 145 27.86 13.65 18.30
CA ARG A 145 27.49 14.65 19.30
C ARG A 145 27.40 16.03 18.66
N THR A 146 26.42 16.81 19.07
CA THR A 146 26.30 18.23 18.74
C THR A 146 26.13 19.07 20.01
N THR A 147 26.52 20.35 19.93
CA THR A 147 26.30 21.37 20.98
C THR A 147 25.72 22.66 20.39
N ASP A 148 25.24 22.61 19.15
CA ASP A 148 24.68 23.74 18.40
C ASP A 148 23.40 23.35 17.62
N GLY A 149 22.66 22.37 18.14
CA GLY A 149 21.37 21.93 17.57
C GLY A 149 21.52 21.09 16.31
N GLY A 150 22.73 20.61 16.03
CA GLY A 150 23.06 19.81 14.85
C GLY A 150 23.51 20.63 13.64
N GLN A 151 23.79 21.93 13.82
CA GLN A 151 24.51 22.72 12.81
C GLN A 151 25.90 22.14 12.53
N THR A 152 26.56 21.60 13.57
CA THR A 152 27.77 20.81 13.44
C THR A 152 27.70 19.53 14.27
N TRP A 153 28.22 18.44 13.69
CA TRP A 153 28.28 17.13 14.31
C TRP A 153 29.74 16.67 14.47
N GLN A 154 30.10 16.27 15.69
CA GLN A 154 31.38 15.68 16.01
C GLN A 154 31.24 14.15 16.12
N LYS A 155 32.02 13.40 15.31
CA LYS A 155 32.17 11.95 15.51
C LYS A 155 33.10 11.70 16.68
N ILE A 156 32.67 10.88 17.62
CA ILE A 156 33.46 10.52 18.79
C ILE A 156 34.32 9.30 18.45
N SER A 157 35.63 9.52 18.27
CA SER A 157 36.58 8.48 17.87
C SER A 157 37.21 7.75 19.07
N ASN A 158 36.77 6.52 19.29
CA ASN A 158 37.55 5.31 19.57
C ASN A 158 38.54 5.24 20.77
N GLN A 159 38.06 5.42 22.00
CA GLN A 159 38.60 4.62 23.13
C GLN A 159 37.95 3.22 23.25
N ILE A 160 36.91 2.97 22.45
CA ILE A 160 36.17 1.72 22.45
C ILE A 160 36.99 0.70 21.63
N ALA A 161 37.19 -0.51 22.12
CA ALA A 161 38.18 -1.44 21.54
C ALA A 161 37.62 -2.31 20.40
N TYR A 162 36.30 -2.51 20.33
CA TYR A 162 35.68 -3.47 19.42
C TYR A 162 34.60 -2.86 18.50
N GLU A 163 34.33 -3.52 17.36
CA GLU A 163 33.21 -3.17 16.48
C GLU A 163 31.88 -3.42 17.19
N THR A 164 31.18 -2.34 17.51
CA THR A 164 29.92 -2.34 18.27
C THR A 164 28.85 -1.61 17.48
N ASN A 165 27.63 -2.14 17.53
CA ASN A 165 26.42 -1.56 16.98
C ASN A 165 25.59 -1.02 18.14
N TYR A 166 25.30 0.27 18.13
CA TYR A 166 24.51 0.94 19.17
C TYR A 166 23.09 1.16 18.71
N THR A 167 22.13 0.81 19.57
CA THR A 167 20.70 0.76 19.20
C THR A 167 19.86 1.80 19.91
N ALA A 168 20.26 2.25 21.11
CA ALA A 168 19.54 3.27 21.87
C ALA A 168 20.48 4.14 22.72
N ILE A 169 20.10 5.40 22.96
CA ILE A 169 20.84 6.36 23.77
C ILE A 169 19.91 7.29 24.55
N LYS A 170 20.22 7.55 25.83
CA LYS A 170 19.54 8.56 26.65
C LYS A 170 20.56 9.30 27.53
N PHE A 171 20.27 10.55 27.88
CA PHE A 171 21.05 11.34 28.83
C PHE A 171 20.20 11.79 30.01
N PHE A 172 20.81 11.84 31.20
CA PHE A 172 20.21 12.43 32.41
C PHE A 172 20.36 13.95 32.42
N ASP A 173 21.51 14.41 31.91
CA ASP A 173 21.90 15.81 31.84
C ASP A 173 22.98 15.99 30.75
N ALA A 174 23.50 17.22 30.58
CA ALA A 174 24.47 17.52 29.53
C ALA A 174 25.82 16.77 29.63
N ASN A 175 26.11 16.12 30.76
CA ASN A 175 27.35 15.40 31.03
C ASN A 175 27.16 13.88 31.16
N ASN A 176 26.05 13.44 31.77
CA ASN A 176 25.83 12.05 32.15
C ASN A 176 24.84 11.37 31.19
N GLY A 177 25.25 10.24 30.62
CA GLY A 177 24.42 9.51 29.66
C GLY A 177 24.78 8.03 29.54
N VAL A 178 23.85 7.26 28.98
CA VAL A 178 23.94 5.83 28.79
C VAL A 178 23.53 5.49 27.37
N LEU A 179 24.25 4.54 26.75
CA LEU A 179 23.85 3.93 25.49
C LEU A 179 23.93 2.42 25.60
N CYS A 180 23.14 1.72 24.78
CA CYS A 180 23.16 0.28 24.70
C CYS A 180 23.26 -0.22 23.26
N GLY A 181 23.55 -1.50 23.10
CA GLY A 181 23.60 -2.17 21.81
C GLY A 181 24.22 -3.55 21.91
N TYR A 182 25.00 -3.93 20.90
CA TYR A 182 25.65 -5.23 20.86
C TYR A 182 26.92 -5.26 20.02
N GLN A 183 27.79 -6.21 20.37
CA GLN A 183 28.90 -6.65 19.54
C GLN A 183 28.59 -8.03 18.95
N ARG A 184 28.89 -8.22 17.66
CA ARG A 184 28.72 -9.50 16.99
C ARG A 184 29.57 -10.56 17.71
N ASP A 185 28.95 -11.70 18.01
CA ASP A 185 29.57 -12.87 18.67
C ASP A 185 30.05 -12.65 20.13
N VAL A 186 29.77 -11.48 20.73
CA VAL A 186 30.11 -11.16 22.14
C VAL A 186 28.88 -10.80 22.97
N GLY A 187 27.85 -10.20 22.36
CA GLY A 187 26.57 -9.92 22.99
C GLY A 187 26.35 -8.46 23.36
N GLY A 188 25.46 -8.23 24.32
CA GLY A 188 24.96 -6.92 24.71
C GLY A 188 26.07 -6.04 25.29
N VAL A 189 26.08 -4.78 24.87
CA VAL A 189 27.03 -3.76 25.32
C VAL A 189 26.27 -2.60 25.93
N ILE A 190 26.71 -2.13 27.10
CA ILE A 190 26.25 -0.89 27.73
C ILE A 190 27.45 0.00 27.96
N MET A 191 27.35 1.26 27.57
CA MET A 191 28.40 2.26 27.79
C MET A 191 27.83 3.45 28.56
N ILE A 192 28.66 4.06 29.40
CA ILE A 192 28.33 5.28 30.15
C ILE A 192 29.30 6.41 29.85
N THR A 193 28.83 7.64 29.98
CA THR A 193 29.62 8.88 29.89
C THR A 193 29.36 9.76 31.12
N ASN A 194 30.37 10.55 31.50
CA ASN A 194 30.26 11.63 32.50
C ASN A 194 30.83 12.97 32.00
N ASP A 195 31.16 13.08 30.70
CA ASP A 195 31.73 14.26 30.05
C ASP A 195 30.94 14.71 28.81
N GLY A 196 29.65 14.35 28.76
CA GLY A 196 28.72 14.72 27.70
C GLY A 196 28.89 13.92 26.43
N GLY A 197 29.48 12.73 26.51
CA GLY A 197 29.72 11.84 25.38
C GLY A 197 31.01 12.15 24.64
N LEU A 198 31.95 12.89 25.24
CA LEU A 198 33.31 13.06 24.70
C LEU A 198 34.13 11.78 24.89
N SER A 199 33.85 11.01 25.93
CA SER A 199 34.38 9.66 26.15
C SER A 199 33.34 8.71 26.71
N TRP A 200 33.52 7.41 26.45
CA TRP A 200 32.58 6.36 26.85
C TRP A 200 33.32 5.19 27.50
N THR A 201 32.80 4.71 28.62
CA THR A 201 33.35 3.58 29.37
C THR A 201 32.38 2.41 29.34
N ASP A 202 32.90 1.20 29.11
CA ASP A 202 32.11 -0.04 29.13
C ASP A 202 31.63 -0.32 30.56
N SER A 203 30.32 -0.50 30.71
CA SER A 203 29.64 -0.84 31.96
C SER A 203 28.73 -2.07 31.78
N SER A 204 29.04 -2.92 30.80
CA SER A 204 28.22 -4.08 30.47
C SER A 204 28.22 -5.08 31.65
N PRO A 205 27.05 -5.60 32.06
CA PRO A 205 26.98 -6.64 33.09
C PRO A 205 27.62 -7.95 32.61
N GLU A 206 28.15 -8.74 33.55
CA GLU A 206 28.63 -10.10 33.25
C GLU A 206 27.47 -10.97 32.75
N GLN A 207 27.58 -11.51 31.53
CA GLN A 207 26.56 -12.41 30.98
C GLN A 207 26.65 -13.80 31.63
N LYS A 208 25.54 -14.28 32.19
CA LYS A 208 25.47 -15.58 32.89
C LYS A 208 25.33 -16.79 31.94
N SER A 209 25.07 -16.56 30.66
CA SER A 209 24.76 -17.60 29.67
C SER A 209 25.87 -17.72 28.62
N ASN A 210 26.07 -18.93 28.10
CA ASN A 210 26.90 -19.18 26.92
C ASN A 210 26.23 -18.67 25.63
N VAL A 211 24.98 -18.22 25.72
CA VAL A 211 24.23 -17.61 24.61
C VAL A 211 24.25 -16.10 24.79
N VAL A 212 24.77 -15.42 23.77
CA VAL A 212 24.94 -13.97 23.76
C VAL A 212 23.61 -13.26 23.46
N SER A 213 23.10 -12.51 24.43
CA SER A 213 21.96 -11.60 24.23
C SER A 213 22.41 -10.30 23.57
N ARG A 214 21.47 -9.52 23.01
CA ARG A 214 21.69 -8.17 22.47
C ARG A 214 20.77 -7.21 23.20
N PHE A 215 21.21 -5.98 23.44
CA PHE A 215 20.34 -4.93 23.93
C PHE A 215 19.76 -4.16 22.75
N ASN A 216 18.45 -3.91 22.82
CA ASN A 216 17.68 -3.30 21.74
C ASN A 216 17.24 -1.88 22.13
N SER A 217 16.76 -1.69 23.36
CA SER A 217 16.25 -0.41 23.85
C SER A 217 16.66 -0.15 25.30
N LEU A 218 16.59 1.12 25.71
CA LEU A 218 16.82 1.56 27.07
C LEU A 218 15.92 2.76 27.39
N ASP A 219 15.58 2.92 28.66
CA ASP A 219 14.87 4.08 29.16
C ASP A 219 15.32 4.49 30.56
N ILE A 220 15.02 5.74 30.94
CA ILE A 220 15.34 6.34 32.24
C ILE A 220 14.04 6.82 32.87
N ASN A 221 13.67 6.26 34.03
CA ASN A 221 12.48 6.70 34.75
C ASN A 221 12.68 8.03 35.48
N ASP A 222 11.61 8.62 36.04
CA ASP A 222 11.66 9.90 36.75
C ASP A 222 12.56 9.92 38.01
N ALA A 223 12.98 8.76 38.51
CA ALA A 223 13.92 8.62 39.64
C ALA A 223 15.38 8.63 39.16
N GLY A 224 15.61 8.65 37.85
CA GLY A 224 16.94 8.53 37.26
C GLY A 224 17.50 7.10 37.29
N GLU A 225 16.63 6.09 37.37
CA GLU A 225 17.02 4.68 37.25
C GLU A 225 16.97 4.26 35.78
N VAL A 226 17.96 3.47 35.36
CA VAL A 226 18.11 3.05 33.96
C VAL A 226 17.62 1.63 33.79
N PHE A 227 16.85 1.40 32.74
CA PHE A 227 16.42 0.08 32.33
C PHE A 227 16.92 -0.21 30.93
N VAL A 228 17.43 -1.42 30.71
CA VAL A 228 17.90 -1.90 29.40
C VAL A 228 17.21 -3.22 29.11
N CYS A 229 16.61 -3.34 27.92
CA CYS A 229 15.96 -4.56 27.48
C CYS A 229 16.55 -5.11 26.18
N GLY A 230 16.30 -6.37 25.90
CA GLY A 230 16.87 -7.01 24.72
C GLY A 230 16.38 -8.42 24.41
N THR A 231 17.18 -9.14 23.64
CA THR A 231 16.87 -10.52 23.23
C THR A 231 17.02 -11.49 24.39
N LEU A 232 16.39 -12.67 24.28
CA LEU A 232 16.54 -13.78 25.24
C LEU A 232 16.11 -13.40 26.67
N GLY A 233 15.11 -12.52 26.79
CA GLY A 233 14.51 -12.09 28.05
C GLY A 233 15.38 -11.12 28.83
N SER A 234 16.46 -10.59 28.23
CA SER A 234 17.42 -9.75 28.95
C SER A 234 16.77 -8.45 29.42
N ILE A 235 16.81 -8.22 30.74
CA ILE A 235 16.37 -6.98 31.39
C ILE A 235 17.39 -6.65 32.48
N TYR A 236 17.95 -5.45 32.42
CA TYR A 236 18.89 -4.95 33.41
C TYR A 236 18.44 -3.60 33.95
N LYS A 237 18.61 -3.41 35.26
CA LYS A 237 18.28 -2.17 35.96
C LYS A 237 19.50 -1.59 36.66
N SER A 238 19.69 -0.28 36.57
CA SER A 238 20.70 0.44 37.34
C SER A 238 20.07 1.56 38.15
N THR A 239 20.51 1.72 39.39
CA THR A 239 20.07 2.80 40.31
C THR A 239 21.18 3.83 40.56
N ASP A 240 22.30 3.70 39.85
CA ASP A 240 23.50 4.52 40.00
C ASP A 240 24.01 5.03 38.65
N MET A 241 23.11 5.46 37.77
CA MET A 241 23.41 6.03 36.44
C MET A 241 24.19 5.08 35.52
N GLY A 242 23.93 3.78 35.62
CA GLY A 242 24.54 2.75 34.78
C GLY A 242 25.92 2.27 35.26
N ASN A 243 26.34 2.59 36.49
CA ASN A 243 27.62 2.11 37.03
C ASN A 243 27.56 0.64 37.50
N THR A 244 26.41 0.20 38.02
CA THR A 244 26.13 -1.18 38.40
C THR A 244 24.74 -1.61 37.95
N TRP A 245 24.57 -2.92 37.74
CA TRP A 245 23.37 -3.49 37.15
C TRP A 245 22.82 -4.66 37.97
N ALA A 246 21.53 -4.58 38.29
CA ALA A 246 20.71 -5.70 38.71
C ALA A 246 20.17 -6.43 37.47
N ASP A 247 20.30 -7.75 37.48
CA ASP A 247 19.79 -8.64 36.43
C ASP A 247 18.35 -9.05 36.77
N LEU A 248 17.40 -8.57 35.97
CA LEU A 248 15.96 -8.80 36.11
C LEU A 248 15.43 -9.65 34.94
N SER A 249 16.31 -10.37 34.25
CA SER A 249 15.98 -11.09 33.02
C SER A 249 14.92 -12.17 33.24
N THR A 250 14.07 -12.36 32.24
CA THR A 250 12.95 -13.31 32.22
C THR A 250 13.23 -14.50 31.29
N ASP A 251 12.35 -15.49 31.27
CA ASP A 251 12.46 -16.65 30.38
C ASP A 251 12.07 -16.32 28.93
N TYR A 252 13.06 -16.35 28.03
CA TYR A 252 12.98 -16.45 26.56
C TYR A 252 11.85 -15.67 25.83
N THR A 253 11.93 -14.35 25.86
CA THR A 253 11.20 -13.43 24.97
C THR A 253 12.18 -12.43 24.33
N ASN A 254 11.87 -11.85 23.18
CA ASN A 254 12.70 -10.78 22.61
C ASN A 254 11.99 -9.45 22.86
N TYR A 255 12.63 -8.56 23.61
CA TYR A 255 12.11 -7.23 23.89
C TYR A 255 12.66 -6.22 22.89
N PHE A 256 11.78 -5.40 22.32
CA PHE A 256 12.11 -4.40 21.30
C PHE A 256 12.14 -2.98 21.88
N ALA A 257 11.20 -2.66 22.77
CA ALA A 257 11.12 -1.37 23.45
C ALA A 257 10.83 -1.56 24.95
N ILE A 258 11.34 -0.63 25.75
CA ILE A 258 11.03 -0.46 27.17
C ILE A 258 10.79 1.02 27.42
N GLU A 259 9.71 1.37 28.11
CA GLU A 259 9.38 2.76 28.45
C GLU A 259 8.74 2.81 29.83
N PHE A 260 9.11 3.81 30.64
CA PHE A 260 8.54 4.06 31.96
C PHE A 260 7.68 5.32 31.95
N GLU A 261 6.47 5.21 32.51
CA GLU A 261 5.58 6.35 32.72
C GLU A 261 5.95 7.11 34.00
N GLU A 262 6.32 6.36 35.03
CA GLU A 262 6.66 6.86 36.36
C GLU A 262 7.57 5.84 37.07
N ASN A 263 8.07 6.19 38.25
CA ASN A 263 9.05 5.40 39.00
C ASN A 263 8.66 3.94 39.33
N GLN A 264 7.39 3.57 39.20
CA GLN A 264 6.96 2.20 39.48
C GLN A 264 6.29 1.53 38.29
N THR A 265 5.78 2.32 37.34
CA THR A 265 4.97 1.82 36.23
C THR A 265 5.75 1.92 34.93
N GLY A 266 5.96 0.78 34.28
CA GLY A 266 6.67 0.69 33.02
C GLY A 266 6.15 -0.44 32.15
N PHE A 267 6.52 -0.40 30.88
CA PHE A 267 6.01 -1.29 29.86
C PHE A 267 7.14 -1.88 29.02
N LEU A 268 6.95 -3.12 28.60
CA LEU A 268 7.88 -3.86 27.75
C LEU A 268 7.15 -4.37 26.52
N LEU A 269 7.73 -4.13 25.35
CA LEU A 269 7.20 -4.59 24.07
C LEU A 269 7.96 -5.82 23.57
N SER A 270 7.23 -6.90 23.26
CA SER A 270 7.77 -8.15 22.69
C SER A 270 6.90 -8.63 21.53
N ASN A 271 7.33 -8.36 20.29
CA ASN A 271 6.54 -8.58 19.07
C ASN A 271 5.16 -7.91 19.18
N SER A 272 4.10 -8.69 19.39
CA SER A 272 2.72 -8.21 19.57
C SER A 272 2.27 -8.19 21.04
N GLN A 273 3.12 -8.55 21.99
CA GLN A 273 2.80 -8.56 23.42
C GLN A 273 3.34 -7.32 24.12
N VAL A 274 2.51 -6.72 24.98
CA VAL A 274 2.93 -5.72 25.95
C VAL A 274 2.89 -6.35 27.34
N LEU A 275 3.99 -6.23 28.08
CA LEU A 275 4.08 -6.54 29.50
C LEU A 275 4.09 -5.23 30.30
N LYS A 276 3.59 -5.28 31.53
CA LYS A 276 3.57 -4.15 32.45
C LYS A 276 4.26 -4.52 33.76
N THR A 277 4.97 -3.56 34.33
CA THR A 277 5.43 -3.58 35.73
C THR A 277 4.69 -2.50 36.51
N THR A 278 4.45 -2.76 37.80
CA THR A 278 3.97 -1.78 38.79
C THR A 278 4.83 -1.76 40.05
N ASP A 279 5.95 -2.49 40.02
CA ASP A 279 6.90 -2.66 41.11
C ASP A 279 8.32 -2.29 40.66
N ASN A 280 8.42 -1.34 39.72
CA ASN A 280 9.69 -0.78 39.25
C ASN A 280 10.63 -1.83 38.62
N GLY A 281 10.05 -2.72 37.82
CA GLY A 281 10.74 -3.74 37.03
C GLY A 281 11.07 -5.03 37.78
N GLU A 282 10.74 -5.15 39.07
CA GLU A 282 10.99 -6.38 39.85
C GLU A 282 10.16 -7.56 39.34
N SER A 283 8.96 -7.29 38.81
CA SER A 283 8.15 -8.27 38.08
C SER A 283 7.44 -7.64 36.88
N TRP A 284 7.17 -8.50 35.88
CA TRP A 284 6.50 -8.14 34.63
C TRP A 284 5.34 -9.09 34.38
N GLU A 285 4.15 -8.54 34.24
CA GLU A 285 2.93 -9.29 33.94
C GLU A 285 2.42 -8.97 32.54
N PHE A 286 1.73 -9.95 31.93
CA PHE A 286 1.07 -9.74 30.66
C PHE A 286 0.02 -8.62 30.81
N TYR A 287 0.08 -7.64 29.90
CA TYR A 287 -0.83 -6.50 29.91
C TYR A 287 -1.83 -6.58 28.75
N ALA A 288 -1.34 -6.67 27.51
CA ALA A 288 -2.20 -6.72 26.31
C ALA A 288 -1.51 -7.40 25.11
N TYR A 289 -2.34 -7.88 24.16
CA TYR A 289 -1.92 -8.20 22.80
C TYR A 289 -2.26 -7.03 21.90
N ASN A 290 -1.32 -6.58 21.08
CA ASN A 290 -1.58 -5.65 20.00
C ASN A 290 -2.30 -6.37 18.84
N PRO A 291 -3.32 -5.76 18.20
CA PRO A 291 -4.16 -6.41 17.18
C PRO A 291 -3.46 -6.77 15.88
N SER A 292 -2.33 -6.13 15.56
CA SER A 292 -1.60 -6.31 14.31
C SER A 292 -1.17 -7.76 14.07
N PHE A 293 -0.87 -8.50 15.14
CA PHE A 293 -0.12 -9.77 15.10
C PHE A 293 1.23 -9.71 14.33
N ALA A 294 1.58 -8.57 13.73
CA ALA A 294 2.86 -8.30 13.12
C ALA A 294 3.87 -7.78 14.17
N PRO A 295 5.18 -7.83 13.86
CA PRO A 295 6.19 -7.24 14.74
C PRO A 295 5.97 -5.73 14.88
N LEU A 296 5.96 -5.25 16.12
CA LEU A 296 6.04 -3.83 16.43
C LEU A 296 7.52 -3.43 16.61
N ASN A 297 7.87 -2.24 16.15
CA ASN A 297 9.25 -1.74 16.21
C ASN A 297 9.49 -0.84 17.42
N ASP A 298 8.47 -0.07 17.82
CA ASP A 298 8.61 0.93 18.86
C ASP A 298 7.31 1.13 19.66
N MET A 299 7.48 1.67 20.86
CA MET A 299 6.41 2.05 21.78
C MET A 299 6.79 3.34 22.47
N THR A 300 5.83 4.25 22.63
CA THR A 300 6.01 5.49 23.40
C THR A 300 4.81 5.71 24.31
N ILE A 301 5.06 6.35 25.45
CA ILE A 301 4.01 6.70 26.42
C ILE A 301 4.00 8.22 26.56
N SER A 302 2.83 8.81 26.44
CA SER A 302 2.63 10.24 26.66
C SER A 302 1.30 10.50 27.35
N GLU A 303 1.32 11.25 28.45
CA GLU A 303 0.15 11.58 29.28
C GLU A 303 -0.77 10.37 29.56
N ASN A 304 -0.20 9.25 30.02
CA ASN A 304 -0.92 8.00 30.29
C ASN A 304 -1.59 7.35 29.06
N HIS A 305 -1.12 7.66 27.85
CA HIS A 305 -1.52 6.97 26.62
C HIS A 305 -0.32 6.25 26.04
N MET A 306 -0.49 4.97 25.73
CA MET A 306 0.52 4.15 25.08
C MET A 306 0.25 4.10 23.58
N TYR A 307 1.27 4.43 22.80
CA TYR A 307 1.25 4.36 21.35
C TYR A 307 2.28 3.34 20.87
N THR A 308 1.96 2.62 19.80
CA THR A 308 2.88 1.66 19.17
C THR A 308 2.86 1.84 17.67
N CYS A 309 4.00 1.62 17.02
CA CYS A 309 4.11 1.60 15.57
C CYS A 309 4.95 0.41 15.11
N GLY A 310 4.75 0.00 13.85
CA GLY A 310 5.54 -1.10 13.31
C GLY A 310 5.28 -1.37 11.84
N TYR A 311 5.10 -2.65 11.54
CA TYR A 311 4.95 -3.11 10.18
C TYR A 311 3.65 -2.58 9.57
N TYR A 312 3.61 -2.51 8.24
CA TYR A 312 2.42 -2.10 7.46
C TYR A 312 1.89 -0.69 7.74
N THR A 313 2.78 0.23 8.16
CA THR A 313 2.39 1.61 8.50
C THR A 313 1.30 1.72 9.57
N GLU A 314 1.19 0.72 10.45
CA GLU A 314 0.16 0.73 11.49
C GLU A 314 0.63 1.52 12.71
N VAL A 315 -0.27 2.34 13.25
CA VAL A 315 -0.13 3.00 14.55
C VAL A 315 -1.33 2.65 15.40
N TYR A 316 -1.09 2.16 16.62
CA TYR A 316 -2.13 1.86 17.58
C TYR A 316 -1.97 2.68 18.84
N LYS A 317 -3.10 3.09 19.43
CA LYS A 317 -3.20 3.66 20.76
C LYS A 317 -3.95 2.72 21.67
N TYR A 318 -3.44 2.52 22.87
CA TYR A 318 -4.14 1.74 23.87
C TYR A 318 -5.18 2.61 24.59
N ASP A 319 -6.44 2.21 24.50
CA ASP A 319 -7.54 2.77 25.25
C ASP A 319 -7.63 2.11 26.62
N ASN A 320 -7.12 2.84 27.62
CA ASN A 320 -7.14 2.43 29.02
C ASN A 320 -8.56 2.31 29.61
N GLU A 321 -9.56 3.03 29.08
CA GLU A 321 -10.93 2.99 29.60
C GLU A 321 -11.65 1.72 29.16
N ASN A 322 -11.46 1.34 27.89
CA ASN A 322 -12.11 0.17 27.30
C ASN A 322 -11.23 -1.09 27.31
N ASN A 323 -9.99 -1.00 27.81
CA ASN A 323 -8.99 -2.07 27.80
C ASN A 323 -8.81 -2.68 26.41
N ASN A 324 -8.76 -1.83 25.38
CA ASN A 324 -8.66 -2.26 23.99
C ASN A 324 -7.65 -1.40 23.23
N TRP A 325 -7.17 -1.90 22.09
CA TRP A 325 -6.39 -1.10 21.16
C TRP A 325 -7.31 -0.41 20.16
N GLU A 326 -7.08 0.88 19.98
CA GLU A 326 -7.60 1.70 18.91
C GLU A 326 -6.54 1.79 17.81
N GLU A 327 -6.93 1.48 16.58
CA GLU A 327 -6.10 1.68 15.40
C GLU A 327 -6.24 3.13 14.94
N LEU A 328 -5.13 3.84 14.84
CA LEU A 328 -5.06 5.28 14.63
C LEU A 328 -4.69 5.63 13.20
N LEU A 329 -3.60 5.04 12.69
CA LEU A 329 -3.19 5.22 11.31
C LEU A 329 -3.72 4.06 10.48
N TYR A 330 -4.79 4.33 9.74
CA TYR A 330 -5.35 3.40 8.77
C TYR A 330 -4.83 3.75 7.37
N ASN A 331 -3.61 3.30 7.06
CA ASN A 331 -3.15 3.18 5.67
C ASN A 331 -3.34 1.72 5.23
N ASN A 332 -4.59 1.31 5.08
CA ASN A 332 -4.96 -0.05 4.65
C ASN A 332 -4.55 -0.29 3.18
N PRO A 333 -4.27 -1.54 2.82
CA PRO A 333 -3.03 -2.27 3.01
C PRO A 333 -2.14 -2.19 1.75
N SER A 334 -0.86 -2.46 1.95
CA SER A 334 0.26 -2.34 1.00
C SER A 334 0.07 -2.83 -0.45
N LYS A 335 -0.99 -3.56 -0.81
CA LYS A 335 -1.16 -4.17 -2.14
C LYS A 335 -2.63 -4.45 -2.51
N PHE A 336 -3.06 -4.00 -3.70
CA PHE A 336 -4.25 -4.51 -4.36
C PHE A 336 -4.00 -5.95 -4.86
N GLN A 337 -4.75 -6.92 -4.35
CA GLN A 337 -4.65 -8.32 -4.80
C GLN A 337 -5.61 -8.61 -5.94
N GLN A 338 -6.82 -8.06 -5.84
CA GLN A 338 -7.83 -8.11 -6.87
C GLN A 338 -8.71 -6.88 -6.74
N LEU A 339 -9.26 -6.41 -7.84
CA LEU A 339 -10.23 -5.33 -7.86
C LEU A 339 -11.30 -5.65 -8.91
N GLU A 340 -12.49 -5.12 -8.71
CA GLU A 340 -13.64 -5.21 -9.61
C GLU A 340 -14.45 -3.92 -9.48
N PHE A 341 -15.09 -3.48 -10.57
CA PHE A 341 -15.93 -2.27 -10.57
C PHE A 341 -17.34 -2.59 -11.06
N THR A 342 -18.34 -2.11 -10.33
CA THR A 342 -19.76 -2.26 -10.67
C THR A 342 -20.32 -1.01 -11.34
N SER A 343 -19.66 0.13 -11.17
CA SER A 343 -19.94 1.39 -11.86
C SER A 343 -18.68 2.25 -12.04
N GLU A 344 -18.81 3.42 -12.66
CA GLU A 344 -17.70 4.40 -12.75
C GLU A 344 -17.27 4.95 -11.38
N THR A 345 -18.10 4.77 -10.35
CA THR A 345 -17.83 5.29 -8.99
C THR A 345 -17.72 4.20 -7.94
N GLU A 346 -18.38 3.05 -8.14
CA GLU A 346 -18.44 1.97 -7.15
C GLU A 346 -17.54 0.82 -7.58
N GLY A 347 -16.69 0.38 -6.65
CA GLY A 347 -15.75 -0.72 -6.86
C GLY A 347 -15.44 -1.47 -5.57
N PHE A 348 -14.93 -2.67 -5.75
CA PHE A 348 -14.63 -3.64 -4.70
C PHE A 348 -13.22 -4.15 -4.90
N ALA A 349 -12.50 -4.41 -3.82
CA ALA A 349 -11.15 -4.93 -3.89
C ALA A 349 -10.88 -5.89 -2.75
N ILE A 350 -9.93 -6.79 -3.01
CA ILE A 350 -9.20 -7.48 -1.96
C ILE A 350 -7.86 -6.79 -1.86
N MET A 351 -7.58 -6.22 -0.69
CA MET A 351 -6.27 -5.65 -0.44
C MET A 351 -5.61 -6.40 0.74
N GLY A 352 -4.30 -6.65 0.66
CA GLY A 352 -3.56 -7.33 1.74
C GLY A 352 -2.44 -8.25 1.23
N ASN A 353 -2.07 -9.24 2.03
CA ASN A 353 -1.07 -10.24 1.65
C ASN A 353 -1.70 -11.47 0.98
N SER A 354 -0.88 -12.26 0.28
CA SER A 354 -1.29 -13.33 -0.64
C SER A 354 -2.17 -14.46 -0.08
N PHE A 355 -2.46 -14.48 1.23
CA PHE A 355 -3.26 -15.53 1.86
C PHE A 355 -4.39 -15.00 2.77
N LEU A 356 -4.36 -13.72 3.16
CA LEU A 356 -5.39 -13.07 3.98
C LEU A 356 -5.57 -11.65 3.47
N GLY A 357 -6.65 -11.42 2.73
CA GLY A 357 -7.03 -10.09 2.25
C GLY A 357 -8.25 -9.55 2.97
N SER A 358 -8.29 -8.22 3.10
CA SER A 358 -9.45 -7.49 3.61
C SER A 358 -10.34 -7.06 2.45
N PRO A 359 -11.68 -7.21 2.58
CA PRO A 359 -12.61 -6.72 1.59
C PRO A 359 -12.69 -5.19 1.68
N MET A 360 -12.44 -4.51 0.57
CA MET A 360 -12.45 -3.05 0.48
C MET A 360 -13.53 -2.60 -0.51
N LYS A 361 -14.05 -1.39 -0.30
CA LYS A 361 -14.94 -0.74 -1.26
C LYS A 361 -14.56 0.71 -1.51
N THR A 362 -14.89 1.18 -2.71
CA THR A 362 -14.83 2.58 -3.13
C THR A 362 -16.20 3.03 -3.62
N VAL A 363 -16.50 4.32 -3.43
CA VAL A 363 -17.71 4.98 -3.94
C VAL A 363 -17.40 6.25 -4.75
N ASP A 364 -16.13 6.49 -5.03
CA ASP A 364 -15.64 7.65 -5.77
C ASP A 364 -14.83 7.31 -7.03
N GLY A 365 -14.80 6.05 -7.45
CA GLY A 365 -14.08 5.60 -8.63
C GLY A 365 -12.64 5.20 -8.35
N GLY A 366 -12.35 4.81 -7.10
CA GLY A 366 -11.04 4.32 -6.67
C GLY A 366 -10.10 5.42 -6.15
N TYR A 367 -10.57 6.65 -5.94
CA TYR A 367 -9.77 7.71 -5.31
C TYR A 367 -9.60 7.47 -3.80
N SER A 368 -10.58 6.83 -3.17
CA SER A 368 -10.50 6.38 -1.79
C SER A 368 -11.10 4.99 -1.63
N TRP A 369 -10.52 4.20 -0.73
CA TRP A 369 -10.97 2.86 -0.37
C TRP A 369 -11.15 2.76 1.13
N ILE A 370 -12.25 2.14 1.55
CA ILE A 370 -12.58 1.87 2.95
C ILE A 370 -12.82 0.38 3.13
N ASN A 371 -12.59 -0.13 4.34
CA ASN A 371 -12.94 -1.51 4.66
C ASN A 371 -14.45 -1.70 4.49
N ASP A 372 -14.86 -2.75 3.79
CA ASP A 372 -16.27 -3.06 3.61
C ASP A 372 -16.79 -3.88 4.79
N THR A 373 -17.21 -3.16 5.84
CA THR A 373 -17.76 -3.75 7.06
C THR A 373 -19.10 -4.45 6.85
N LEU A 374 -19.71 -4.35 5.67
CA LEU A 374 -20.93 -5.10 5.33
C LEU A 374 -20.62 -6.55 4.96
N VAL A 375 -19.38 -6.87 4.58
CA VAL A 375 -18.95 -8.24 4.33
C VAL A 375 -18.89 -8.99 5.67
N PRO A 376 -19.63 -10.10 5.85
CA PRO A 376 -19.74 -10.79 7.13
C PRO A 376 -18.40 -11.29 7.69
N GLU A 377 -17.44 -11.56 6.80
CA GLU A 377 -16.14 -12.10 7.14
C GLU A 377 -15.03 -11.24 6.53
N GLN A 378 -14.10 -10.81 7.37
CA GLN A 378 -13.08 -9.81 7.03
C GLN A 378 -11.78 -10.44 6.51
N SER A 379 -11.84 -11.73 6.15
CA SER A 379 -10.71 -12.48 5.60
C SER A 379 -11.13 -13.22 4.34
N VAL A 380 -10.82 -12.63 3.18
CA VAL A 380 -11.18 -13.10 1.84
C VAL A 380 -9.94 -13.21 0.95
N TYR A 381 -9.98 -14.09 -0.05
CA TYR A 381 -8.82 -14.33 -0.93
C TYR A 381 -9.13 -14.35 -2.43
N GLN A 382 -10.40 -14.39 -2.82
CA GLN A 382 -10.79 -14.27 -4.22
C GLN A 382 -12.11 -13.51 -4.36
N LEU A 383 -12.16 -12.59 -5.32
CA LEU A 383 -13.33 -11.80 -5.69
C LEU A 383 -13.77 -12.24 -7.10
N GLN A 384 -15.06 -12.31 -7.38
CA GLN A 384 -15.60 -12.49 -8.72
C GLN A 384 -16.86 -11.67 -8.89
N GLN A 385 -17.12 -11.19 -10.11
CA GLN A 385 -18.29 -10.38 -10.44
C GLN A 385 -19.00 -10.94 -11.67
N SER A 386 -20.34 -10.96 -11.62
CA SER A 386 -21.20 -11.12 -12.80
C SER A 386 -22.36 -10.12 -12.71
N GLY A 387 -22.33 -9.08 -13.55
CA GLY A 387 -23.29 -7.99 -13.48
C GLY A 387 -23.17 -7.23 -12.17
N GLN A 388 -24.25 -7.16 -11.39
CA GLN A 388 -24.26 -6.59 -10.02
C GLN A 388 -24.00 -7.64 -8.93
N THR A 389 -23.89 -8.92 -9.31
CA THR A 389 -23.65 -10.00 -8.36
C THR A 389 -22.15 -10.09 -8.07
N LEU A 390 -21.79 -10.08 -6.79
CA LEU A 390 -20.42 -10.20 -6.30
C LEU A 390 -20.28 -11.47 -5.48
N TYR A 391 -19.11 -12.10 -5.59
CA TYR A 391 -18.75 -13.29 -4.83
C TYR A 391 -17.38 -13.10 -4.19
N TYR A 392 -17.28 -13.39 -2.88
CA TYR A 392 -16.01 -13.61 -2.22
C TYR A 392 -15.85 -15.07 -1.83
N LEU A 393 -14.65 -15.61 -2.03
CA LEU A 393 -14.20 -16.78 -1.28
C LEU A 393 -13.53 -16.32 0.02
N SER A 394 -14.03 -16.84 1.14
CA SER A 394 -13.53 -16.56 2.47
C SER A 394 -12.54 -17.62 2.97
N SER A 395 -11.54 -17.18 3.75
CA SER A 395 -10.60 -18.04 4.47
C SER A 395 -11.29 -18.99 5.45
N TYR A 396 -12.54 -18.69 5.84
CA TYR A 396 -13.36 -19.55 6.70
C TYR A 396 -14.15 -20.63 5.95
N ARG A 397 -13.84 -20.85 4.66
CA ARG A 397 -14.48 -21.85 3.77
C ARG A 397 -15.94 -21.55 3.45
N HIS A 398 -16.28 -20.28 3.31
CA HIS A 398 -17.59 -19.86 2.84
C HIS A 398 -17.50 -19.14 1.50
N LEU A 399 -18.60 -19.23 0.75
CA LEU A 399 -18.91 -18.35 -0.36
C LEU A 399 -19.77 -17.20 0.19
N LEU A 400 -19.27 -15.98 0.11
CA LEU A 400 -20.04 -14.78 0.42
C LEU A 400 -20.61 -14.25 -0.89
N LYS A 401 -21.90 -13.97 -0.94
CA LYS A 401 -22.60 -13.52 -2.14
C LYS A 401 -23.39 -12.25 -1.87
N SER A 402 -23.27 -11.29 -2.77
CA SER A 402 -24.17 -10.13 -2.85
C SER A 402 -24.82 -10.09 -4.22
N THR A 403 -26.12 -9.80 -4.29
CA THR A 403 -26.87 -9.65 -5.56
C THR A 403 -27.22 -8.20 -5.89
N ASP A 404 -26.76 -7.27 -5.06
CA ASP A 404 -27.14 -5.85 -5.09
C ASP A 404 -25.92 -4.92 -5.00
N ALA A 405 -24.81 -5.32 -5.62
CA ALA A 405 -23.55 -4.58 -5.64
C ALA A 405 -23.04 -4.24 -4.23
N GLY A 406 -22.95 -5.26 -3.37
CA GLY A 406 -22.31 -5.18 -2.06
C GLY A 406 -23.14 -4.49 -0.97
N GLN A 407 -24.42 -4.19 -1.20
CA GLN A 407 -25.27 -3.56 -0.19
C GLN A 407 -25.75 -4.57 0.86
N ASN A 408 -25.97 -5.83 0.46
CA ASN A 408 -26.29 -6.94 1.34
C ASN A 408 -25.48 -8.19 0.96
N TRP A 409 -25.09 -8.97 1.96
CA TRP A 409 -24.29 -10.18 1.81
C TRP A 409 -24.97 -11.39 2.47
N GLU A 410 -24.95 -12.52 1.78
CA GLU A 410 -25.37 -13.83 2.26
C GLU A 410 -24.17 -14.78 2.28
N THR A 411 -24.10 -15.65 3.29
CA THR A 411 -23.01 -16.62 3.48
C THR A 411 -23.51 -18.03 3.16
N PHE A 412 -22.77 -18.75 2.34
CA PHE A 412 -23.06 -20.13 1.95
C PHE A 412 -21.87 -21.05 2.25
N ASP A 413 -22.16 -22.26 2.71
CA ASP A 413 -21.14 -23.29 2.93
C ASP A 413 -20.56 -23.78 1.59
N LEU A 414 -19.22 -23.87 1.53
CA LEU A 414 -18.55 -24.54 0.42
C LEU A 414 -18.54 -26.07 0.63
N PRO A 415 -18.33 -26.86 -0.45
CA PRO A 415 -18.27 -28.32 -0.35
C PRO A 415 -17.22 -28.82 0.67
N GLU A 416 -17.59 -29.84 1.47
CA GLU A 416 -16.76 -30.32 2.59
C GLU A 416 -15.42 -30.97 2.17
N TYR A 417 -15.25 -31.31 0.90
CA TYR A 417 -14.18 -32.17 0.39
C TYR A 417 -12.78 -31.54 0.33
N SER A 418 -12.65 -30.20 0.37
CA SER A 418 -11.35 -29.53 0.25
C SER A 418 -11.07 -28.57 1.38
N SER A 419 -9.84 -28.55 1.88
CA SER A 419 -9.37 -27.54 2.83
C SER A 419 -9.25 -26.15 2.20
N PHE A 420 -9.04 -26.07 0.88
CA PHE A 420 -8.83 -24.81 0.16
C PHE A 420 -9.20 -24.95 -1.32
N PHE A 421 -9.80 -23.91 -1.91
CA PHE A 421 -10.13 -23.88 -3.33
C PHE A 421 -9.17 -22.96 -4.07
N ASN A 422 -8.67 -23.43 -5.21
CA ASN A 422 -7.63 -22.73 -5.96
C ASN A 422 -8.21 -21.61 -6.83
N ASP A 423 -9.44 -21.77 -7.32
CA ASP A 423 -10.08 -20.81 -8.20
C ASP A 423 -11.61 -20.94 -8.24
N LEU A 424 -12.30 -19.80 -8.34
CA LEU A 424 -13.72 -19.65 -8.60
C LEU A 424 -13.93 -18.94 -9.95
N SER A 425 -14.62 -19.59 -10.89
CA SER A 425 -15.09 -18.99 -12.14
C SER A 425 -16.60 -18.73 -12.09
N VAL A 426 -17.02 -17.56 -12.55
CA VAL A 426 -18.43 -17.12 -12.55
C VAL A 426 -18.83 -16.66 -13.97
N PRO A 427 -19.13 -17.58 -14.90
CA PRO A 427 -19.60 -17.21 -16.25
C PRO A 427 -20.94 -16.46 -16.25
N ASP A 428 -21.80 -16.71 -15.26
CA ASP A 428 -22.98 -15.88 -14.98
C ASP A 428 -23.40 -15.96 -13.49
N GLU A 429 -24.43 -15.19 -13.12
CA GLU A 429 -24.96 -15.08 -11.75
C GLU A 429 -25.54 -16.38 -11.15
N ASN A 430 -25.77 -17.42 -11.96
CA ASN A 430 -26.33 -18.69 -11.53
C ASN A 430 -25.32 -19.84 -11.64
N THR A 431 -24.38 -19.76 -12.57
CA THR A 431 -23.46 -20.83 -12.91
C THR A 431 -22.07 -20.52 -12.37
N LEU A 432 -21.61 -21.31 -11.40
CA LEU A 432 -20.29 -21.16 -10.79
C LEU A 432 -19.50 -22.45 -10.95
N TYR A 433 -18.19 -22.32 -11.11
CA TYR A 433 -17.25 -23.44 -11.11
C TYR A 433 -16.17 -23.20 -10.07
N LEU A 434 -15.88 -24.23 -9.28
CA LEU A 434 -14.92 -24.16 -8.20
C LEU A 434 -13.97 -25.35 -8.31
N CYS A 435 -12.67 -25.12 -8.27
CA CYS A 435 -11.67 -26.19 -8.44
C CYS A 435 -10.65 -26.23 -7.30
N ASP A 436 -10.11 -27.42 -7.05
CA ASP A 436 -9.12 -27.69 -6.01
C ASP A 436 -7.94 -28.56 -6.50
N ASP A 437 -6.99 -28.81 -5.61
CA ASP A 437 -5.81 -29.64 -5.83
C ASP A 437 -6.08 -31.15 -5.68
N SER A 438 -7.31 -31.52 -5.33
CA SER A 438 -7.76 -32.85 -4.97
C SER A 438 -8.58 -33.49 -6.11
N SER A 439 -8.27 -33.10 -7.34
CA SER A 439 -8.88 -33.59 -8.59
C SER A 439 -10.37 -33.31 -8.72
N THR A 440 -10.88 -32.31 -8.00
CA THR A 440 -12.31 -32.05 -7.95
C THR A 440 -12.66 -30.72 -8.58
N LEU A 441 -13.67 -30.76 -9.45
CA LEU A 441 -14.34 -29.59 -9.99
C LEU A 441 -15.79 -29.63 -9.50
N PHE A 442 -16.26 -28.56 -8.89
CA PHE A 442 -17.65 -28.40 -8.50
C PHE A 442 -18.34 -27.43 -9.47
N LYS A 443 -19.60 -27.72 -9.79
CA LYS A 443 -20.48 -26.84 -10.56
C LYS A 443 -21.73 -26.52 -9.76
N SER A 444 -22.02 -25.24 -9.61
CA SER A 444 -23.31 -24.75 -9.16
C SER A 444 -24.11 -24.21 -10.35
N ILE A 445 -25.43 -24.32 -10.28
CA ILE A 445 -26.39 -23.76 -11.26
C ILE A 445 -27.46 -22.88 -10.59
N ASP A 446 -27.30 -22.62 -9.29
CA ASP A 446 -28.19 -21.81 -8.45
C ASP A 446 -27.44 -20.69 -7.73
N GLY A 447 -26.29 -20.29 -8.28
CA GLY A 447 -25.52 -19.16 -7.80
C GLY A 447 -24.76 -19.45 -6.51
N GLY A 448 -24.30 -20.70 -6.31
CA GLY A 448 -23.47 -21.14 -5.19
C GLY A 448 -24.23 -21.75 -4.01
N ILE A 449 -25.55 -21.92 -4.10
CA ILE A 449 -26.37 -22.49 -3.01
C ILE A 449 -26.16 -24.00 -2.93
N THR A 450 -26.14 -24.68 -4.07
CA THR A 450 -25.83 -26.11 -4.15
C THR A 450 -24.72 -26.38 -5.17
N TRP A 451 -23.95 -27.42 -4.89
CA TRP A 451 -22.77 -27.80 -5.68
C TRP A 451 -22.85 -29.25 -6.11
N ASN A 452 -22.66 -29.49 -7.41
CA ASN A 452 -22.52 -30.82 -7.98
C ASN A 452 -21.06 -31.10 -8.29
N GLN A 453 -20.55 -32.21 -7.77
CA GLN A 453 -19.18 -32.65 -8.04
C GLN A 453 -19.08 -33.25 -9.44
N LEU A 454 -18.15 -32.74 -10.25
CA LEU A 454 -17.72 -33.30 -11.52
C LEU A 454 -16.45 -34.13 -11.26
N THR A 455 -16.56 -35.45 -11.44
CA THR A 455 -15.47 -36.38 -11.11
C THR A 455 -14.66 -36.73 -12.35
N PHE A 456 -13.35 -36.81 -12.16
CA PHE A 456 -12.39 -37.24 -13.18
C PHE A 456 -11.86 -38.64 -12.84
N THR A 457 -11.51 -39.42 -13.86
CA THR A 457 -10.98 -40.78 -13.68
C THR A 457 -9.49 -40.81 -13.33
N GLU A 458 -8.78 -39.70 -13.57
CA GLU A 458 -7.36 -39.52 -13.28
C GLU A 458 -7.18 -38.48 -12.17
N TYR A 459 -6.03 -38.52 -11.50
CA TYR A 459 -5.65 -37.47 -10.56
C TYR A 459 -5.27 -36.19 -11.32
N HIS A 460 -5.86 -35.07 -10.92
CA HIS A 460 -5.62 -33.72 -11.39
C HIS A 460 -5.33 -32.78 -10.23
N ASN A 461 -4.53 -31.75 -10.48
CA ASN A 461 -4.37 -30.60 -9.58
C ASN A 461 -4.79 -29.35 -10.34
N PHE A 462 -6.07 -28.98 -10.23
CA PHE A 462 -6.60 -27.84 -10.96
C PHE A 462 -6.23 -26.56 -10.24
N THR A 463 -5.45 -25.69 -10.89
CA THR A 463 -4.92 -24.46 -10.27
C THR A 463 -5.54 -23.18 -10.81
N ALA A 464 -6.26 -23.26 -11.93
CA ALA A 464 -7.00 -22.15 -12.51
C ALA A 464 -8.07 -22.67 -13.47
N SER A 465 -9.14 -21.89 -13.56
CA SER A 465 -10.27 -22.09 -14.44
C SER A 465 -10.57 -20.80 -15.20
N TYR A 466 -11.13 -20.92 -16.40
CA TYR A 466 -11.61 -19.77 -17.15
C TYR A 466 -12.83 -20.21 -17.93
N PHE A 467 -13.98 -19.57 -17.71
CA PHE A 467 -15.20 -19.82 -18.46
C PHE A 467 -15.57 -18.56 -19.22
N TYR A 468 -15.65 -18.66 -20.54
CA TYR A 468 -16.12 -17.56 -21.38
C TYR A 468 -17.63 -17.38 -21.26
N ASP A 469 -18.34 -18.51 -21.19
CA ASP A 469 -19.78 -18.58 -20.95
C ASP A 469 -20.14 -19.94 -20.30
N ASN A 470 -21.43 -20.26 -20.27
CA ASN A 470 -21.92 -21.50 -19.67
C ASN A 470 -21.60 -22.77 -20.44
N GLU A 471 -21.14 -22.68 -21.69
CA GLU A 471 -20.82 -23.81 -22.57
C GLU A 471 -19.30 -23.99 -22.71
N PHE A 472 -18.57 -22.90 -22.88
CA PHE A 472 -17.14 -22.88 -23.20
C PHE A 472 -16.29 -22.50 -21.99
N GLY A 473 -15.38 -23.41 -21.61
CA GLY A 473 -14.46 -23.19 -20.51
C GLY A 473 -13.16 -23.98 -20.63
N TRP A 474 -12.19 -23.60 -19.82
CA TRP A 474 -10.84 -24.15 -19.80
C TRP A 474 -10.35 -24.35 -18.35
N LEU A 475 -9.50 -25.36 -18.15
CA LEU A 475 -8.87 -25.66 -16.87
C LEU A 475 -7.38 -25.88 -17.05
N ILE A 476 -6.60 -25.31 -16.13
CA ILE A 476 -5.19 -25.62 -15.96
C ILE A 476 -5.05 -26.74 -14.93
N ASP A 477 -4.34 -27.80 -15.31
CA ASP A 477 -3.91 -28.87 -14.42
C ASP A 477 -2.37 -28.83 -14.23
N ALA A 478 -1.94 -28.36 -13.06
CA ALA A 478 -0.53 -28.21 -12.72
C ALA A 478 0.18 -29.54 -12.46
N ALA A 479 -0.52 -30.58 -12.01
CA ALA A 479 0.10 -31.89 -11.75
C ALA A 479 0.64 -32.53 -13.03
N SER A 480 0.05 -32.19 -14.17
CA SER A 480 0.40 -32.80 -15.44
C SER A 480 0.82 -31.79 -16.52
N ALA A 481 0.88 -30.50 -16.16
CA ALA A 481 1.17 -29.39 -17.06
C ALA A 481 0.22 -29.38 -18.28
N LYS A 482 -1.06 -29.66 -18.05
CA LYS A 482 -2.08 -29.83 -19.09
C LYS A 482 -3.10 -28.71 -19.07
N LEU A 483 -3.66 -28.46 -20.25
CA LEU A 483 -4.86 -27.64 -20.44
C LEU A 483 -6.02 -28.56 -20.81
N TYR A 484 -7.20 -28.30 -20.27
CA TYR A 484 -8.45 -28.95 -20.66
C TYR A 484 -9.43 -27.92 -21.19
N ARG A 485 -10.26 -28.30 -22.16
CA ARG A 485 -11.36 -27.47 -22.69
C ARG A 485 -12.67 -28.24 -22.59
N THR A 486 -13.73 -27.54 -22.20
CA THR A 486 -15.12 -27.98 -22.36
C THR A 486 -15.82 -27.11 -23.41
N THR A 487 -16.80 -27.71 -24.09
CA THR A 487 -17.71 -27.03 -25.03
C THR A 487 -19.17 -27.43 -24.75
N ASP A 488 -19.43 -27.95 -23.56
CA ASP A 488 -20.73 -28.47 -23.11
C ASP A 488 -20.98 -28.15 -21.62
N GLY A 489 -20.34 -27.08 -21.12
CA GLY A 489 -20.55 -26.58 -19.76
C GLY A 489 -20.01 -27.51 -18.68
N GLY A 490 -18.87 -28.14 -18.95
CA GLY A 490 -18.15 -29.00 -18.01
C GLY A 490 -18.67 -30.43 -17.93
N ILE A 491 -19.59 -30.85 -18.82
CA ILE A 491 -20.05 -32.25 -18.90
C ILE A 491 -18.92 -33.15 -19.43
N SER A 492 -18.16 -32.67 -20.42
CA SER A 492 -16.98 -33.35 -20.93
C SER A 492 -15.80 -32.39 -21.12
N TRP A 493 -14.60 -32.95 -20.94
CA TRP A 493 -13.34 -32.22 -21.00
C TRP A 493 -12.38 -32.89 -21.97
N LYS A 494 -11.83 -32.11 -22.90
CA LYS A 494 -10.82 -32.57 -23.86
C LYS A 494 -9.48 -31.92 -23.55
N ARG A 495 -8.45 -32.76 -23.41
CA ARG A 495 -7.06 -32.29 -23.25
C ARG A 495 -6.63 -31.50 -24.48
N LYS A 496 -5.99 -30.35 -24.24
CA LYS A 496 -5.32 -29.50 -25.21
C LYS A 496 -3.81 -29.49 -24.93
N ILE A 497 -3.01 -29.44 -25.98
CA ILE A 497 -1.54 -29.45 -25.89
C ILE A 497 -1.03 -28.09 -26.34
N VAL A 498 -0.41 -27.35 -25.42
CA VAL A 498 0.16 -26.03 -25.72
C VAL A 498 1.55 -26.15 -26.36
N ASP A 499 2.39 -27.02 -25.80
CA ASP A 499 3.73 -27.33 -26.34
C ASP A 499 3.95 -28.84 -26.38
N GLN A 500 4.42 -29.34 -27.52
CA GLN A 500 4.68 -30.76 -27.76
C GLN A 500 5.84 -31.31 -26.91
N ASN A 501 6.75 -30.45 -26.45
CA ASN A 501 7.90 -30.86 -25.63
C ASN A 501 7.55 -30.99 -24.14
N ASN A 502 6.34 -30.60 -23.72
CA ASN A 502 5.85 -30.71 -22.34
C ASN A 502 6.75 -30.02 -21.30
N THR A 503 7.53 -29.01 -21.71
CA THR A 503 8.36 -28.14 -20.86
C THR A 503 7.60 -26.91 -20.36
N TYR A 504 6.29 -26.90 -20.55
CA TYR A 504 5.43 -25.72 -20.41
C TYR A 504 4.44 -25.92 -19.27
N MET A 505 4.62 -25.22 -18.15
CA MET A 505 3.68 -25.22 -17.02
C MET A 505 2.75 -24.01 -17.11
N PRO A 506 1.49 -24.18 -17.58
CA PRO A 506 0.54 -23.07 -17.66
C PRO A 506 0.18 -22.54 -16.26
N THR A 507 0.09 -21.22 -16.13
CA THR A 507 -0.22 -20.54 -14.85
C THR A 507 -1.49 -19.70 -14.92
N GLN A 508 -1.91 -19.27 -16.11
CA GLN A 508 -3.08 -18.41 -16.30
C GLN A 508 -3.64 -18.52 -17.72
N LEU A 509 -4.93 -18.20 -17.85
CA LEU A 509 -5.71 -18.21 -19.09
C LEU A 509 -6.41 -16.87 -19.29
N TYR A 510 -6.61 -16.49 -20.54
CA TYR A 510 -7.48 -15.37 -20.93
C TYR A 510 -8.04 -15.62 -22.33
N PHE A 511 -9.36 -15.57 -22.50
CA PHE A 511 -10.00 -15.75 -23.81
C PHE A 511 -10.85 -14.54 -24.16
N ILE A 512 -10.61 -13.99 -25.36
CA ILE A 512 -11.40 -12.89 -25.95
C ILE A 512 -12.77 -13.42 -26.36
N ASN A 513 -12.80 -14.64 -26.89
CA ASN A 513 -13.99 -15.36 -27.30
C ASN A 513 -13.74 -16.87 -27.24
N GLN A 514 -14.72 -17.67 -27.63
CA GLN A 514 -14.65 -19.13 -27.58
C GLN A 514 -13.47 -19.77 -28.36
N ASP A 515 -12.89 -19.03 -29.32
CA ASP A 515 -11.86 -19.52 -30.24
C ASP A 515 -10.50 -18.82 -30.06
N THR A 516 -10.48 -17.55 -29.68
CA THR A 516 -9.25 -16.75 -29.56
C THR A 516 -8.91 -16.52 -28.09
N GLY A 517 -7.72 -16.97 -27.69
CA GLY A 517 -7.25 -16.80 -26.32
C GLY A 517 -5.76 -17.02 -26.15
N PHE A 518 -5.33 -16.91 -24.90
CA PHE A 518 -3.94 -16.87 -24.49
C PHE A 518 -3.70 -17.77 -23.28
N VAL A 519 -2.51 -18.38 -23.24
CA VAL A 519 -2.00 -19.08 -22.06
C VAL A 519 -0.62 -18.51 -21.71
N PHE A 520 -0.35 -18.43 -20.41
CA PHE A 520 0.91 -17.98 -19.83
C PHE A 520 1.58 -19.10 -19.06
N ASN A 521 2.91 -19.09 -18.98
CA ASN A 521 3.66 -19.98 -18.11
C ASN A 521 4.49 -19.24 -17.06
N GLU A 522 5.06 -20.02 -16.15
CA GLU A 522 6.00 -19.58 -15.11
C GLU A 522 7.26 -18.86 -15.63
N ASN A 523 7.59 -18.99 -16.93
CA ASN A 523 8.74 -18.35 -17.55
C ASN A 523 8.38 -17.04 -18.28
N GLY A 524 7.11 -16.62 -18.24
CA GLY A 524 6.63 -15.39 -18.90
C GLY A 524 6.37 -15.54 -20.40
N TRP A 525 6.30 -16.76 -20.92
CA TRP A 525 5.96 -17.01 -22.32
C TRP A 525 4.46 -16.91 -22.55
N VAL A 526 4.08 -16.30 -23.66
CA VAL A 526 2.70 -16.10 -24.06
C VAL A 526 2.42 -16.90 -25.32
N TYR A 527 1.45 -17.78 -25.23
CA TYR A 527 0.94 -18.56 -26.36
C TYR A 527 -0.44 -18.07 -26.73
N ARG A 528 -0.72 -17.97 -28.02
CA ARG A 528 -2.02 -17.58 -28.58
C ARG A 528 -2.63 -18.73 -29.37
N THR A 529 -3.95 -18.84 -29.29
CA THR A 529 -4.78 -19.73 -30.12
C THR A 529 -5.85 -18.93 -30.86
N THR A 530 -6.37 -19.49 -31.96
CA THR A 530 -7.54 -19.00 -32.71
C THR A 530 -8.53 -20.11 -33.06
N ASP A 531 -8.38 -21.29 -32.44
CA ASP A 531 -9.25 -22.46 -32.60
C ASP A 531 -9.71 -23.03 -31.24
N GLY A 532 -9.62 -22.20 -30.20
CA GLY A 532 -9.98 -22.51 -28.82
C GLY A 532 -9.02 -23.50 -28.16
N GLY A 533 -7.80 -23.58 -28.66
CA GLY A 533 -6.69 -24.30 -28.02
C GLY A 533 -6.35 -25.64 -28.64
N ASP A 534 -6.82 -25.94 -29.86
CA ASP A 534 -6.34 -27.08 -30.64
C ASP A 534 -4.92 -26.83 -31.17
N PHE A 535 -4.61 -25.58 -31.52
CA PHE A 535 -3.27 -25.13 -31.90
C PHE A 535 -2.86 -23.87 -31.14
N TRP A 536 -1.60 -23.85 -30.69
CA TRP A 536 -1.00 -22.76 -29.93
C TRP A 536 0.29 -22.30 -30.59
N THR A 537 0.48 -20.98 -30.65
CA THR A 537 1.70 -20.35 -31.18
C THR A 537 2.26 -19.40 -30.13
N LYS A 538 3.57 -19.50 -29.82
CA LYS A 538 4.24 -18.52 -28.96
C LYS A 538 4.30 -17.17 -29.69
N VAL A 539 3.70 -16.14 -29.11
CA VAL A 539 3.58 -14.79 -29.69
C VAL A 539 4.37 -13.73 -28.92
N PHE A 540 4.70 -13.99 -27.65
CA PHE A 540 5.43 -13.04 -26.82
C PHE A 540 6.28 -13.75 -25.75
N ASP A 541 7.34 -13.07 -25.32
CA ASP A 541 8.22 -13.51 -24.25
C ASP A 541 8.49 -12.33 -23.32
N ALA A 542 7.86 -12.37 -22.15
CA ALA A 542 8.01 -11.32 -21.16
C ALA A 542 9.38 -11.38 -20.46
N ASN A 543 10.11 -12.50 -20.48
CA ASN A 543 11.32 -12.75 -19.68
C ASN A 543 11.15 -12.54 -18.15
N TYR A 544 9.94 -12.71 -17.62
CA TYR A 544 9.64 -12.54 -16.19
C TYR A 544 8.72 -13.67 -15.69
N SER A 545 8.84 -14.04 -14.42
CA SER A 545 8.12 -15.18 -13.83
C SER A 545 6.81 -14.83 -13.10
N PHE A 546 6.22 -13.67 -13.37
CA PHE A 546 5.04 -13.18 -12.64
C PHE A 546 3.74 -13.39 -13.43
N LYS A 547 2.59 -13.48 -12.73
CA LYS A 547 1.25 -13.61 -13.34
C LYS A 547 0.87 -12.32 -14.09
N PRO A 548 0.74 -12.33 -15.42
CA PRO A 548 0.38 -11.13 -16.18
C PRO A 548 -1.13 -10.84 -16.14
N ASN A 549 -1.51 -9.59 -16.32
CA ASN A 549 -2.92 -9.21 -16.52
C ASN A 549 -3.18 -8.88 -17.99
N PHE A 550 -4.41 -9.13 -18.45
CA PHE A 550 -4.85 -8.89 -19.83
C PHE A 550 -6.09 -8.04 -19.89
N HIS A 551 -6.16 -7.20 -20.92
CA HIS A 551 -7.38 -6.51 -21.27
C HIS A 551 -7.50 -6.27 -22.76
N PHE A 552 -8.51 -6.83 -23.39
CA PHE A 552 -8.86 -6.49 -24.76
C PHE A 552 -10.07 -5.56 -24.77
N ILE A 553 -9.89 -4.37 -25.34
CA ILE A 553 -10.99 -3.42 -25.56
C ILE A 553 -11.82 -3.81 -26.80
N ASN A 554 -11.23 -4.60 -27.69
CA ASN A 554 -11.89 -5.26 -28.82
C ASN A 554 -11.02 -6.43 -29.31
N GLU A 555 -11.45 -7.17 -30.33
CA GLU A 555 -10.73 -8.36 -30.83
C GLU A 555 -9.32 -8.09 -31.36
N ASN A 556 -8.99 -6.83 -31.71
CA ASN A 556 -7.69 -6.44 -32.26
C ASN A 556 -6.81 -5.71 -31.26
N THR A 557 -7.41 -4.82 -30.45
CA THR A 557 -6.67 -3.96 -29.53
C THR A 557 -6.75 -4.48 -28.10
N GLY A 558 -5.58 -4.72 -27.52
CA GLY A 558 -5.47 -5.17 -26.14
C GLY A 558 -4.16 -4.77 -25.48
N TYR A 559 -4.16 -4.90 -24.17
CA TYR A 559 -3.07 -4.56 -23.28
C TYR A 559 -2.63 -5.78 -22.48
N LEU A 560 -1.33 -5.89 -22.32
CA LEU A 560 -0.66 -6.89 -21.51
C LEU A 560 0.13 -6.16 -20.42
N PHE A 561 -0.19 -6.46 -19.17
CA PHE A 561 0.42 -5.86 -18.00
C PHE A 561 1.38 -6.85 -17.36
N VAL A 562 2.67 -6.51 -17.30
CA VAL A 562 3.72 -7.34 -16.71
C VAL A 562 4.59 -6.49 -15.79
N ASN A 563 4.57 -6.78 -14.48
CA ASN A 563 5.27 -5.97 -13.47
C ASN A 563 4.87 -4.50 -13.63
N TYR A 564 5.83 -3.59 -13.80
CA TYR A 564 5.61 -2.17 -14.03
C TYR A 564 5.46 -1.79 -15.52
N LYS A 565 5.45 -2.76 -16.44
CA LYS A 565 5.37 -2.50 -17.89
C LYS A 565 4.00 -2.84 -18.47
N ILE A 566 3.58 -1.98 -19.39
CA ILE A 566 2.37 -2.15 -20.20
C ILE A 566 2.79 -2.33 -21.65
N PHE A 567 2.32 -3.40 -22.26
CA PHE A 567 2.46 -3.69 -23.69
C PHE A 567 1.11 -3.56 -24.39
N ILE A 568 1.13 -3.14 -25.65
CA ILE A 568 -0.06 -3.02 -26.49
C ILE A 568 0.04 -3.94 -27.71
N THR A 569 -1.10 -4.52 -28.08
CA THR A 569 -1.34 -5.15 -29.38
C THR A 569 -2.41 -4.37 -30.14
N GLU A 570 -2.27 -4.29 -31.47
CA GLU A 570 -3.28 -3.76 -32.39
C GLU A 570 -3.74 -4.80 -33.44
N ASP A 571 -3.22 -6.04 -33.36
CA ASP A 571 -3.47 -7.12 -34.32
C ASP A 571 -4.04 -8.40 -33.68
N GLY A 572 -4.70 -8.26 -32.52
CA GLY A 572 -5.33 -9.35 -31.79
C GLY A 572 -4.35 -10.27 -31.06
N GLY A 573 -3.19 -9.73 -30.67
CA GLY A 573 -2.15 -10.40 -29.89
C GLY A 573 -1.18 -11.22 -30.73
N ILE A 574 -1.08 -10.95 -32.04
CA ILE A 574 -0.07 -11.56 -32.91
C ILE A 574 1.29 -10.90 -32.63
N THR A 575 1.31 -9.58 -32.45
CA THR A 575 2.50 -8.82 -32.05
C THR A 575 2.20 -7.90 -30.85
N TRP A 576 3.24 -7.65 -30.04
CA TRP A 576 3.17 -6.82 -28.86
C TRP A 576 4.31 -5.81 -28.85
N SER A 577 4.02 -4.58 -28.42
CA SER A 577 4.99 -3.48 -28.35
C SER A 577 4.92 -2.78 -27.00
N ASP A 578 6.06 -2.25 -26.52
CA ASP A 578 6.11 -1.44 -25.30
C ASP A 578 5.18 -0.22 -25.45
N TYR A 579 4.31 0.00 -24.47
CA TYR A 579 3.36 1.11 -24.46
C TYR A 579 3.69 2.13 -23.36
N GLN A 580 3.78 1.67 -22.11
CA GLN A 580 4.02 2.52 -20.95
C GLN A 580 4.83 1.77 -19.88
N THR A 581 5.60 2.51 -19.09
CA THR A 581 6.27 2.02 -17.89
C THR A 581 5.74 2.84 -16.71
N LEU A 582 5.18 2.16 -15.72
CA LEU A 582 4.74 2.73 -14.45
C LEU A 582 5.90 2.77 -13.45
N THR A 583 5.70 3.51 -12.37
CA THR A 583 6.61 3.60 -11.22
C THR A 583 6.60 2.32 -10.38
N GLN A 584 5.46 1.63 -10.30
CA GLN A 584 5.26 0.44 -9.47
C GLN A 584 4.85 -0.81 -10.24
N ASN A 585 4.99 -1.96 -9.59
CA ASN A 585 4.52 -3.24 -10.09
C ASN A 585 2.99 -3.34 -10.04
N ILE A 586 2.41 -3.73 -11.17
CA ILE A 586 0.99 -4.06 -11.32
C ILE A 586 0.75 -5.47 -10.77
N THR A 587 -0.25 -5.59 -9.90
CA THR A 587 -0.57 -6.83 -9.20
C THR A 587 -1.94 -7.37 -9.61
N CYS A 588 -2.86 -6.49 -9.99
CA CYS A 588 -4.16 -6.85 -10.54
C CYS A 588 -4.72 -5.74 -11.42
N ALA A 589 -5.80 -6.04 -12.13
CA ALA A 589 -6.48 -5.10 -12.99
C ALA A 589 -7.97 -5.39 -13.02
N ALA A 590 -8.79 -4.35 -13.27
CA ALA A 590 -10.20 -4.49 -13.57
C ALA A 590 -10.64 -3.50 -14.62
N PHE A 591 -11.76 -3.81 -15.23
CA PHE A 591 -12.22 -3.11 -16.42
C PHE A 591 -13.72 -2.93 -16.33
N TYR A 592 -14.18 -1.70 -16.51
CA TYR A 592 -15.58 -1.36 -16.46
C TYR A 592 -15.91 -0.31 -17.52
N ASN A 593 -16.77 -0.67 -18.48
CA ASN A 593 -17.06 0.13 -19.66
C ASN A 593 -15.76 0.59 -20.34
N ASN A 594 -15.53 1.90 -20.39
CA ASN A 594 -14.34 2.51 -21.00
C ASN A 594 -13.22 2.75 -19.98
N PHE A 595 -13.45 2.48 -18.70
CA PHE A 595 -12.44 2.59 -17.67
C PHE A 595 -11.66 1.30 -17.53
N SER A 596 -10.37 1.46 -17.39
CA SER A 596 -9.47 0.41 -16.97
C SER A 596 -8.82 0.88 -15.67
N TYR A 597 -8.64 -0.04 -14.72
CA TYR A 597 -8.01 0.17 -13.41
C TYR A 597 -6.86 -0.82 -13.22
N LEU A 598 -5.68 -0.35 -12.81
CA LEU A 598 -4.51 -1.18 -12.45
C LEU A 598 -4.18 -0.96 -10.99
N GLY A 599 -4.29 -2.01 -10.19
CA GLY A 599 -3.87 -2.03 -8.80
C GLY A 599 -2.43 -2.51 -8.70
N GLY A 600 -1.66 -1.84 -7.84
CA GLY A 600 -0.29 -2.21 -7.48
C GLY A 600 -0.08 -2.24 -5.97
N PHE A 601 1.16 -2.05 -5.55
CA PHE A 601 1.48 -1.78 -4.16
C PHE A 601 1.16 -0.31 -3.84
N ALA A 602 0.18 -0.08 -2.96
CA ALA A 602 -0.29 1.25 -2.52
C ALA A 602 -0.74 2.25 -3.63
N GLU A 603 -0.74 1.84 -4.90
CA GLU A 603 -1.14 2.67 -6.04
C GLU A 603 -2.32 2.06 -6.80
N LEU A 604 -3.23 2.93 -7.23
CA LEU A 604 -4.24 2.65 -8.24
C LEU A 604 -4.04 3.61 -9.41
N CYS A 605 -3.73 3.06 -10.59
CA CYS A 605 -3.75 3.79 -11.84
C CYS A 605 -5.08 3.55 -12.54
N ALA A 606 -5.61 4.56 -13.22
CA ALA A 606 -6.77 4.42 -14.09
C ALA A 606 -6.56 5.11 -15.44
N VAL A 607 -7.29 4.64 -16.44
CA VAL A 607 -7.40 5.31 -17.73
C VAL A 607 -8.83 5.20 -18.25
N ASN A 608 -9.31 6.27 -18.87
CA ASN A 608 -10.55 6.24 -19.65
C ASN A 608 -10.21 6.18 -21.14
N SER A 609 -10.67 5.12 -21.80
CA SER A 609 -10.42 4.82 -23.21
C SER A 609 -11.37 5.55 -24.18
N ASP A 610 -12.32 6.37 -23.69
CA ASP A 610 -13.03 7.35 -24.51
C ASP A 610 -12.06 8.46 -24.95
N ILE A 611 -11.27 8.16 -25.97
CA ILE A 611 -10.62 9.17 -26.78
C ILE A 611 -11.76 9.96 -27.42
N LEU A 612 -12.01 11.17 -26.92
CA LEU A 612 -12.87 12.15 -27.59
C LEU A 612 -12.30 12.40 -28.99
N SER A 613 -12.77 11.62 -29.96
CA SER A 613 -12.58 11.97 -31.35
C SER A 613 -13.30 13.30 -31.57
N ILE A 614 -12.65 14.22 -32.27
CA ILE A 614 -13.19 15.56 -32.57
C ILE A 614 -14.47 15.49 -33.44
N ASP A 615 -14.86 14.29 -33.87
CA ASP A 615 -15.89 14.04 -34.87
C ASP A 615 -17.32 13.87 -34.31
N ASP A 616 -17.51 13.78 -32.99
CA ASP A 616 -18.85 13.61 -32.38
C ASP A 616 -19.54 14.91 -31.92
N LEU A 617 -19.15 16.07 -32.48
CA LEU A 617 -19.93 17.30 -32.34
C LEU A 617 -21.08 17.37 -33.36
N LYS A 618 -22.15 16.61 -33.12
CA LYS A 618 -23.48 16.91 -33.69
C LYS A 618 -24.50 17.30 -32.60
N THR A 619 -24.52 18.62 -32.36
CA THR A 619 -25.69 19.48 -32.05
C THR A 619 -26.80 18.96 -31.15
N ASN A 620 -26.70 19.28 -29.86
CA ASN A 620 -27.75 19.98 -29.11
C ASN A 620 -27.04 21.01 -28.19
N SER A 621 -27.22 22.30 -28.47
CA SER A 621 -26.43 23.37 -27.84
C SER A 621 -26.90 23.67 -26.42
N VAL A 622 -26.54 22.80 -25.46
CA VAL A 622 -26.54 23.13 -24.04
C VAL A 622 -25.60 24.31 -23.85
N THR A 623 -26.10 25.39 -23.25
CA THR A 623 -25.36 26.66 -23.03
C THR A 623 -25.47 27.10 -21.58
N VAL A 624 -24.44 27.79 -21.10
CA VAL A 624 -24.35 28.30 -19.72
C VAL A 624 -24.33 29.82 -19.74
N TYR A 625 -25.26 30.47 -19.03
CA TYR A 625 -25.41 31.93 -19.04
C TYR A 625 -25.89 32.49 -17.68
N PRO A 626 -25.56 33.74 -17.31
CA PRO A 626 -24.59 34.61 -17.97
C PRO A 626 -23.16 34.08 -17.82
N ASN A 627 -22.33 34.33 -18.82
CA ASN A 627 -20.90 34.05 -18.78
C ASN A 627 -20.16 35.18 -19.53
N PRO A 628 -19.38 36.04 -18.85
CA PRO A 628 -19.04 36.00 -17.41
C PRO A 628 -20.24 36.16 -16.46
N THR A 629 -20.13 35.64 -15.24
CA THR A 629 -21.14 35.74 -14.17
C THR A 629 -20.61 36.47 -12.93
N SER A 630 -21.51 37.09 -12.16
CA SER A 630 -21.23 37.66 -10.84
C SER A 630 -21.63 36.71 -9.69
N GLY A 631 -21.89 35.44 -9.99
CA GLY A 631 -22.25 34.41 -9.02
C GLY A 631 -23.35 33.48 -9.51
N LYS A 632 -24.43 34.00 -10.09
CA LYS A 632 -25.57 33.17 -10.52
C LYS A 632 -25.43 32.70 -11.96
N VAL A 633 -25.63 31.40 -12.19
CA VAL A 633 -25.45 30.75 -13.49
C VAL A 633 -26.65 29.87 -13.79
N VAL A 634 -27.11 29.91 -15.05
CA VAL A 634 -28.22 29.12 -15.60
C VAL A 634 -27.69 28.22 -16.72
N VAL A 635 -28.06 26.95 -16.65
CA VAL A 635 -27.80 25.94 -17.68
C VAL A 635 -29.07 25.77 -18.51
N ASN A 636 -28.99 26.03 -19.81
CA ASN A 636 -30.11 25.90 -20.74
C ASN A 636 -30.32 24.44 -21.16
N ASP A 637 -30.69 23.58 -20.20
CA ASP A 637 -31.11 22.20 -20.42
C ASP A 637 -32.24 21.85 -19.42
N ASN A 638 -33.33 21.28 -19.94
CA ASN A 638 -34.52 20.92 -19.16
C ASN A 638 -34.38 19.54 -18.47
N ASN A 639 -33.33 18.78 -18.76
CA ASN A 639 -33.11 17.42 -18.27
C ASN A 639 -31.81 17.27 -17.45
N VAL A 640 -31.33 18.35 -16.82
CA VAL A 640 -30.13 18.31 -15.97
C VAL A 640 -30.34 17.37 -14.78
N GLN A 641 -29.53 16.32 -14.71
CA GLN A 641 -29.47 15.40 -13.58
C GLN A 641 -28.43 15.88 -12.56
N GLU A 642 -27.29 16.36 -13.05
CA GLU A 642 -26.19 16.80 -12.20
C GLU A 642 -25.36 17.91 -12.86
N LEU A 643 -24.90 18.87 -12.05
CA LEU A 643 -23.90 19.86 -12.40
C LEU A 643 -22.72 19.73 -11.43
N VAL A 644 -21.52 19.57 -11.96
CA VAL A 644 -20.28 19.52 -11.18
C VAL A 644 -19.40 20.69 -11.57
N VAL A 645 -18.98 21.48 -10.59
CA VAL A 645 -18.12 22.65 -10.79
C VAL A 645 -16.69 22.29 -10.41
N PHE A 646 -15.75 22.55 -11.31
CA PHE A 646 -14.32 22.38 -11.13
C PHE A 646 -13.62 23.74 -11.17
N ASN A 647 -12.57 23.91 -10.37
CA ASN A 647 -11.69 25.07 -10.49
C ASN A 647 -10.74 24.90 -11.69
N SER A 648 -9.89 25.91 -11.94
CA SER A 648 -8.92 25.88 -13.04
C SER A 648 -7.81 24.82 -12.93
N SER A 649 -7.62 24.19 -11.77
CA SER A 649 -6.68 23.08 -11.58
C SER A 649 -7.34 21.70 -11.70
N GLY A 650 -8.62 21.63 -12.09
CA GLY A 650 -9.39 20.39 -12.20
C GLY A 650 -9.96 19.86 -10.88
N LYS A 651 -9.76 20.55 -9.75
CA LYS A 651 -10.34 20.15 -8.45
C LYS A 651 -11.84 20.46 -8.43
N ARG A 652 -12.65 19.48 -8.06
CA ARG A 652 -14.10 19.64 -7.83
C ARG A 652 -14.35 20.55 -6.64
N VAL A 653 -15.20 21.54 -6.81
CA VAL A 653 -15.52 22.54 -5.77
C VAL A 653 -16.99 22.54 -5.34
N LEU A 654 -17.94 22.25 -6.25
CA LEU A 654 -19.38 22.20 -5.93
C LEU A 654 -20.11 21.13 -6.77
N ILE A 655 -21.21 20.60 -6.24
CA ILE A 655 -22.12 19.67 -6.94
C ILE A 655 -23.57 20.13 -6.74
N PHE A 656 -24.37 20.08 -7.80
CA PHE A 656 -25.80 20.33 -7.75
C PHE A 656 -26.55 19.21 -8.46
N LYS A 657 -27.49 18.56 -7.75
CA LYS A 657 -28.36 17.53 -8.33
C LYS A 657 -29.71 18.12 -8.73
N ASN A 658 -30.22 17.74 -9.90
CA ASN A 658 -31.53 18.12 -10.46
C ASN A 658 -31.79 19.64 -10.45
N LYS A 659 -30.76 20.44 -10.71
CA LYS A 659 -30.84 21.91 -10.74
C LYS A 659 -30.20 22.44 -12.02
N SER A 660 -30.90 23.36 -12.68
CA SER A 660 -30.40 24.11 -13.83
C SER A 660 -29.99 25.55 -13.49
N ASN A 661 -30.25 26.00 -12.26
CA ASN A 661 -29.86 27.32 -11.75
C ASN A 661 -28.97 27.12 -10.52
N ILE A 662 -27.74 27.64 -10.57
CA ILE A 662 -26.73 27.46 -9.51
C ILE A 662 -26.14 28.80 -9.07
N ASP A 663 -25.66 28.85 -7.83
CA ASP A 663 -25.04 30.02 -7.23
C ASP A 663 -23.58 29.70 -6.87
N LEU A 664 -22.67 30.46 -7.46
CA LEU A 664 -21.22 30.38 -7.34
C LEU A 664 -20.66 31.58 -6.57
N SER A 665 -21.50 32.46 -5.99
CA SER A 665 -21.06 33.71 -5.34
C SER A 665 -20.10 33.51 -4.16
N ASN A 666 -20.09 32.32 -3.56
CA ASN A 666 -19.17 31.96 -2.47
C ASN A 666 -17.79 31.48 -2.94
N LEU A 667 -17.57 31.34 -4.26
CA LEU A 667 -16.29 30.95 -4.82
C LEU A 667 -15.39 32.17 -5.10
N PRO A 668 -14.06 32.05 -4.96
CA PRO A 668 -13.13 33.09 -5.40
C PRO A 668 -13.33 33.48 -6.87
N LYS A 669 -13.00 34.72 -7.22
CA LYS A 669 -13.02 35.16 -8.63
C LYS A 669 -12.03 34.34 -9.44
N GLY A 670 -12.43 33.85 -10.61
CA GLY A 670 -11.59 32.93 -11.38
C GLY A 670 -12.29 32.23 -12.54
N ILE A 671 -11.57 31.30 -13.15
CA ILE A 671 -12.09 30.42 -14.20
C ILE A 671 -12.54 29.11 -13.55
N TYR A 672 -13.77 28.72 -13.88
CA TYR A 672 -14.38 27.46 -13.47
C TYR A 672 -14.84 26.68 -14.70
N PHE A 673 -14.99 25.38 -14.54
CA PHE A 673 -15.57 24.48 -15.54
C PHE A 673 -16.79 23.80 -14.94
N ILE A 674 -17.91 23.81 -15.65
CA ILE A 674 -19.14 23.15 -15.22
C ILE A 674 -19.35 21.94 -16.11
N LYS A 675 -19.20 20.74 -15.54
CA LYS A 675 -19.67 19.49 -16.16
C LYS A 675 -21.18 19.39 -15.95
N ILE A 676 -21.90 19.30 -17.04
CA ILE A 676 -23.35 19.20 -17.13
C ILE A 676 -23.65 17.77 -17.52
N VAL A 677 -24.34 17.05 -16.64
CA VAL A 677 -24.83 15.69 -16.90
C VAL A 677 -26.34 15.78 -17.06
N SER A 678 -26.83 15.49 -18.26
CA SER A 678 -28.25 15.33 -18.54
C SER A 678 -28.53 13.94 -19.10
N LYS A 679 -29.81 13.55 -19.13
CA LYS A 679 -30.25 12.23 -19.62
C LYS A 679 -29.71 11.85 -21.00
N THR A 680 -29.33 12.83 -21.82
CA THR A 680 -28.93 12.61 -23.22
C THR A 680 -27.53 13.12 -23.53
N THR A 681 -26.86 13.84 -22.63
CA THR A 681 -25.56 14.46 -22.93
C THR A 681 -24.75 14.68 -21.66
N THR A 682 -23.42 14.47 -21.75
CA THR A 682 -22.46 15.03 -20.80
C THR A 682 -21.63 16.09 -21.51
N LYS A 683 -21.59 17.31 -20.98
CA LYS A 683 -20.88 18.44 -21.60
C LYS A 683 -20.13 19.27 -20.55
N ILE A 684 -18.95 19.78 -20.87
CA ILE A 684 -18.22 20.72 -20.02
C ILE A 684 -18.24 22.12 -20.63
N GLU A 685 -18.59 23.12 -19.82
CA GLU A 685 -18.62 24.52 -20.23
C GLU A 685 -17.75 25.39 -19.31
N LYS A 686 -16.94 26.26 -19.90
CA LYS A 686 -16.08 27.20 -19.16
C LYS A 686 -16.92 28.37 -18.68
N VAL A 687 -16.79 28.76 -17.41
CA VAL A 687 -17.45 29.91 -16.79
C VAL A 687 -16.43 30.83 -16.14
N ILE A 688 -16.59 32.14 -16.35
CA ILE A 688 -15.74 33.18 -15.74
C ILE A 688 -16.54 33.85 -14.62
N LEU A 689 -16.08 33.73 -13.37
CA LEU A 689 -16.66 34.38 -12.19
C LEU A 689 -15.92 35.70 -11.90
N GLN A 690 -16.65 36.82 -11.94
CA GLN A 690 -16.12 38.19 -11.83
C GLN A 690 -16.45 38.90 -10.53
#